data_AF-A0A9D6KS64-F1
#
_entry.id   AF-A0A9D6KS64-F1
#
_cell.length_a   1.000
_cell.length_b   1.000
_cell.length_c   1.000
_cell.angle_alpha   90.00
_cell.angle_beta   90.00
_cell.angle_gamma   90.00
#
_symmetry.space_group_name_H-M   'P 1'
#
loop_
_entity.id
_entity.type
_entity.pdbx_description
1 polymer ?
#
loop_
_entity_poly.entity_id
_entity_poly.type
_entity_poly.pdbx_seq_one_letter_code
_entity_poly.pdbx_strand_id
1 'polypeptide(L)'
;MQRALDGLTMRALIAPVLAAWLGLAMQAASAQTYFIDDQAGNDAWDGKVAQPGSDGDGPWKSLRKGGLARLQPGDTLALRCGGVWHEALTLTRSGTADQPITVRSYGEPCDAVPLIDAALPVTGWHARPDGILAAALEFTPADVFLNGAYLAPARYPRDGDLVADGSQTGMAFSGLPSALAGKDLAGATVRLRTQEWKIEERRLDEGRQGRLTLDQPTVYPPGKGTRYYLSGKPWMLSYPGAWAFDTQSGELLLRLPAGQTMPSVAVARFDYGLQIVRANHLRIEGLRIAHSQLDGVRVVNSRYVELDGLDVADSGRDGIAIEQGKDIRVLHSVIARSRHDGLVAIASSALVVRDNRVEHSGVIGPPVDSLAAINLEQARDVLVQGNRVADSGYIGIRFHRRARILDNTVEDSCQVLDDCGAIYSWADNDSAPLDSEVSGNTVRGTRASEADNAYRPFNSGIYLDDLSNGVRVKDNTVTATDSGVHIHNGFNLRVEGNTLTDNRRNQIYFSFGHRRPGAELTGNRVIDNTLSYGPGSLGVEIVSQYPGVRHGDFDRNHYRAHGTQAVAYETERPGTETRSPAMFTLERWRSERGQEPHGEMVSTATPRPAIVAQRFKTRFRADDWNAWSPDGSGNLINRGACGGGVDGCIELGGGRTVVLAISRSMPLVPGRNCELRLRTRSDDPDTPVQVRVRRGVPPFAAVGLTTQVLSGPAWTETVLPFRTNALAGSQAQIELKVSQARSVWVAQTSVACE
;
A
#
# COMPACT_ATOMS: atom_id res chain seq x y z
N MET A 1 56.31 73.86 2.31
CA MET A 1 57.58 74.55 2.04
C MET A 1 58.66 73.49 1.88
N GLN A 2 59.35 73.52 0.74
CA GLN A 2 60.67 72.95 0.42
C GLN A 2 61.02 71.47 0.70
N ARG A 3 61.18 70.81 -0.44
CA ARG A 3 62.10 69.73 -0.80
C ARG A 3 63.56 69.91 -0.31
N ALA A 4 64.12 68.76 0.08
CA ALA A 4 65.31 68.09 -0.48
C ALA A 4 66.69 68.19 0.19
N LEU A 5 67.41 67.06 -0.07
CA LEU A 5 68.85 66.79 -0.14
C LEU A 5 69.45 66.14 1.12
N ASP A 6 70.31 65.13 1.05
CA ASP A 6 70.63 64.09 0.05
C ASP A 6 71.73 63.21 0.70
N GLY A 7 71.70 61.91 0.42
CA GLY A 7 72.88 61.03 0.24
C GLY A 7 73.88 60.76 1.37
N LEU A 8 74.00 59.49 1.77
CA LEU A 8 75.23 58.71 1.52
C LEU A 8 74.96 57.19 1.59
N THR A 9 75.57 56.48 0.64
CA THR A 9 75.45 55.06 0.26
C THR A 9 76.17 54.08 1.20
N MET A 10 75.71 52.81 1.26
CA MET A 10 76.42 51.62 0.69
C MET A 10 76.11 50.28 1.42
N ARG A 11 75.57 49.32 0.63
CA ARG A 11 75.70 47.83 0.66
C ARG A 11 74.98 46.95 1.71
N ALA A 12 73.97 46.26 1.19
CA ALA A 12 73.75 44.80 1.16
C ALA A 12 73.69 43.98 2.48
N LEU A 13 72.48 43.49 2.79
CA LEU A 13 72.13 42.17 3.35
C LEU A 13 70.62 41.95 3.09
N ILE A 14 70.25 41.23 2.03
CA ILE A 14 69.72 39.84 2.05
C ILE A 14 68.31 39.73 2.68
N ALA A 15 67.32 39.45 1.81
CA ALA A 15 65.96 38.97 2.09
C ALA A 15 65.96 37.66 2.94
N PRO A 16 64.89 37.25 3.67
CA PRO A 16 63.47 37.56 3.44
C PRO A 16 62.58 37.77 4.70
N VAL A 17 61.63 38.70 4.64
CA VAL A 17 60.45 38.74 5.56
C VAL A 17 59.13 38.47 4.80
N LEU A 18 59.23 38.14 3.50
CA LEU A 18 58.08 37.90 2.60
C LEU A 18 57.85 36.41 2.25
N ALA A 19 58.31 35.48 3.10
CA ALA A 19 58.15 34.04 2.90
C ALA A 19 57.54 33.29 4.11
N ALA A 20 56.93 33.99 5.08
CA ALA A 20 56.40 33.39 6.31
C ALA A 20 54.87 33.30 6.39
N TRP A 21 54.13 33.67 5.33
CA TRP A 21 52.66 33.54 5.25
C TRP A 21 52.18 32.81 3.99
N LEU A 22 53.06 32.06 3.32
CA LEU A 22 52.73 31.20 2.17
C LEU A 22 53.29 29.77 2.32
N GLY A 23 53.39 29.31 3.57
CA GLY A 23 53.55 27.90 3.92
C GLY A 23 52.23 27.36 4.46
N LEU A 24 51.17 27.39 3.64
CA LEU A 24 50.06 26.46 3.83
C LEU A 24 50.70 25.06 3.76
N ALA A 25 50.95 24.45 4.91
CA ALA A 25 51.01 23.01 4.95
C ALA A 25 49.60 22.53 4.58
N MET A 26 49.38 22.27 3.29
CA MET A 26 48.46 21.23 2.88
C MET A 26 48.97 19.96 3.56
N GLN A 27 48.56 19.74 4.81
CA GLN A 27 48.53 18.38 5.33
C GLN A 27 47.56 17.66 4.42
N ALA A 28 48.09 16.80 3.55
CA ALA A 28 47.29 15.80 2.89
C ALA A 28 46.58 15.04 4.03
N ALA A 29 45.30 15.31 4.24
CA ALA A 29 44.48 14.50 5.11
C ALA A 29 44.47 13.10 4.50
N SER A 30 45.25 12.19 5.07
CA SER A 30 45.25 10.80 4.65
C SER A 30 43.96 10.17 5.17
N ALA A 31 43.12 9.68 4.27
CA ALA A 31 41.99 8.85 4.62
C ALA A 31 42.46 7.67 5.49
N GLN A 32 41.95 7.54 6.70
CA GLN A 32 42.26 6.41 7.59
C GLN A 32 41.15 5.36 7.49
N THR A 33 41.53 4.09 7.39
CA THR A 33 40.58 2.98 7.55
C THR A 33 40.66 2.47 8.99
N TYR A 34 39.50 2.34 9.63
CA TYR A 34 39.32 1.70 10.93
C TYR A 34 38.58 0.39 10.75
N PHE A 35 39.04 -0.68 11.38
CA PHE A 35 38.52 -2.03 11.23
C PHE A 35 37.74 -2.46 12.48
N ILE A 36 36.64 -3.18 12.27
CA ILE A 36 35.84 -3.81 13.33
C ILE A 36 35.70 -5.30 13.05
N ASP A 37 35.96 -6.14 14.06
CA ASP A 37 35.88 -7.60 14.02
C ASP A 37 35.20 -8.11 15.31
N ASP A 38 34.03 -8.73 15.19
CA ASP A 38 33.24 -9.20 16.33
C ASP A 38 33.93 -10.34 17.11
N GLN A 39 34.79 -11.12 16.44
CA GLN A 39 35.48 -12.27 17.01
C GLN A 39 36.87 -11.90 17.50
N ALA A 40 37.71 -11.35 16.61
CA ALA A 40 39.12 -11.11 16.86
C ALA A 40 39.43 -9.69 17.37
N GLY A 41 38.45 -8.79 17.41
CA GLY A 41 38.67 -7.39 17.80
C GLY A 41 38.77 -7.16 19.31
N ASN A 42 39.32 -5.99 19.66
CA ASN A 42 39.39 -5.49 21.03
C ASN A 42 39.24 -3.95 21.04
N ASP A 43 38.29 -3.43 21.82
CA ASP A 43 38.00 -2.00 21.89
C ASP A 43 39.08 -1.14 22.56
N ALA A 44 40.09 -1.80 23.17
CA ALA A 44 41.29 -1.15 23.68
C ALA A 44 42.32 -0.83 22.58
N TRP A 45 42.20 -1.43 21.39
CA TRP A 45 43.12 -1.21 20.28
C TRP A 45 42.83 0.07 19.49
N ASP A 46 43.75 0.44 18.61
CA ASP A 46 43.66 1.67 17.82
C ASP A 46 42.70 1.60 16.63
N GLY A 47 42.29 0.39 16.22
CA GLY A 47 41.38 0.13 15.11
C GLY A 47 42.03 0.22 13.74
N LYS A 48 43.33 0.53 13.61
CA LYS A 48 43.92 0.96 12.33
C LYS A 48 44.44 -0.17 11.45
N VAL A 49 44.54 -1.38 11.99
CA VAL A 49 44.98 -2.57 11.27
C VAL A 49 43.92 -3.67 11.36
N ALA A 50 43.76 -4.42 10.27
CA ALA A 50 42.67 -5.37 10.08
C ALA A 50 42.82 -6.68 10.88
N GLN A 51 43.99 -6.93 11.46
CA GLN A 51 44.31 -8.15 12.21
C GLN A 51 44.95 -7.77 13.54
N PRO A 52 44.77 -8.57 14.61
CA PRO A 52 45.47 -8.37 15.87
C PRO A 52 47.00 -8.28 15.69
N GLY A 53 47.60 -7.20 16.18
CA GLY A 53 49.05 -7.03 16.27
C GLY A 53 49.58 -7.26 17.69
N SER A 54 50.88 -7.05 17.88
CA SER A 54 51.56 -7.28 19.16
C SER A 54 51.61 -6.05 20.08
N ASP A 55 51.25 -4.85 19.58
CA ASP A 55 51.51 -3.57 20.26
C ASP A 55 50.25 -2.77 20.59
N GLY A 56 49.13 -3.46 20.83
CA GLY A 56 47.84 -2.79 21.09
C GLY A 56 47.19 -2.21 19.83
N ASP A 57 47.63 -2.68 18.68
CA ASP A 57 47.08 -2.42 17.35
C ASP A 57 46.22 -3.61 16.89
N GLY A 58 45.12 -3.32 16.20
CA GLY A 58 44.16 -4.33 15.75
C GLY A 58 42.75 -3.77 15.58
N PRO A 59 41.81 -4.58 15.06
CA PRO A 59 40.44 -4.14 14.86
C PRO A 59 39.73 -3.89 16.19
N TRP A 60 38.82 -2.92 16.23
CA TRP A 60 37.87 -2.80 17.34
C TRP A 60 36.92 -4.00 17.37
N LYS A 61 36.28 -4.23 18.52
CA LYS A 61 35.32 -5.31 18.68
C LYS A 61 33.89 -4.85 18.41
N SER A 62 33.52 -3.69 18.94
CA SER A 62 32.13 -3.22 18.98
C SER A 62 31.81 -2.15 17.94
N LEU A 63 30.56 -2.13 17.47
CA LEU A 63 30.03 -1.03 16.64
C LEU A 63 29.93 0.25 17.48
N ARG A 64 29.64 0.13 18.77
CA ARG A 64 29.65 1.26 19.71
C ARG A 64 31.00 1.99 19.71
N LYS A 65 32.12 1.27 19.72
CA LYS A 65 33.46 1.87 19.63
C LYS A 65 33.65 2.61 18.29
N GLY A 66 33.24 2.00 17.19
CA GLY A 66 33.27 2.60 15.85
C GLY A 66 32.45 3.88 15.73
N GLY A 67 31.21 3.88 16.24
CA GLY A 67 30.32 5.06 16.21
C GLY A 67 30.81 6.24 17.07
N LEU A 68 31.59 5.96 18.13
CA LEU A 68 32.21 6.98 18.98
C LEU A 68 33.54 7.51 18.44
N ALA A 69 34.10 6.89 17.40
CA ALA A 69 35.36 7.29 16.80
C ALA A 69 35.30 8.72 16.25
N ARG A 70 36.41 9.45 16.34
CA ARG A 70 36.53 10.82 15.79
C ARG A 70 36.88 10.78 14.30
N LEU A 71 36.02 10.12 13.52
CA LEU A 71 36.17 10.01 12.07
C LEU A 71 36.30 11.40 11.43
N GLN A 72 37.28 11.54 10.55
CA GLN A 72 37.57 12.72 9.74
C GLN A 72 37.03 12.51 8.31
N PRO A 73 36.86 13.59 7.52
CA PRO A 73 36.57 13.47 6.09
C PRO A 73 37.53 12.51 5.38
N GLY A 74 36.98 11.60 4.58
CA GLY A 74 37.72 10.56 3.86
C GLY A 74 37.93 9.27 4.64
N ASP A 75 37.69 9.24 5.95
CA ASP A 75 37.86 8.02 6.75
C ASP A 75 36.86 6.92 6.36
N THR A 76 37.29 5.67 6.55
CA THR A 76 36.47 4.48 6.35
C THR A 76 36.30 3.71 7.65
N LEU A 77 35.08 3.29 7.97
CA LEU A 77 34.79 2.29 8.98
C LEU A 77 34.48 0.95 8.29
N ALA A 78 35.37 -0.02 8.43
CA ALA A 78 35.34 -1.29 7.75
C ALA A 78 34.87 -2.40 8.72
N LEU A 79 33.77 -3.07 8.40
CA LEU A 79 33.20 -4.18 9.18
C LEU A 79 33.58 -5.52 8.54
N ARG A 80 34.02 -6.49 9.35
CA ARG A 80 34.48 -7.77 8.83
C ARG A 80 33.35 -8.58 8.21
N CYS A 81 33.58 -9.14 7.02
CA CYS A 81 32.65 -10.07 6.38
C CYS A 81 32.37 -11.30 7.27
N GLY A 82 31.11 -11.73 7.28
CA GLY A 82 30.60 -12.79 8.15
C GLY A 82 30.42 -12.41 9.62
N GLY A 83 30.82 -11.20 10.03
CA GLY A 83 30.64 -10.72 11.40
C GLY A 83 29.17 -10.44 11.72
N VAL A 84 28.79 -10.74 12.97
CA VAL A 84 27.45 -10.48 13.50
C VAL A 84 27.57 -9.63 14.76
N TRP A 85 26.99 -8.43 14.73
CA TRP A 85 26.95 -7.55 15.88
C TRP A 85 25.53 -7.41 16.38
N HIS A 86 25.29 -7.92 17.60
CA HIS A 86 24.05 -7.69 18.33
C HIS A 86 24.05 -6.29 19.00
N GLU A 87 24.25 -5.26 18.19
CA GLU A 87 24.44 -3.85 18.57
C GLU A 87 23.78 -2.93 17.54
N ALA A 88 23.66 -1.65 17.90
CA ALA A 88 23.33 -0.57 16.96
C ALA A 88 24.58 0.24 16.58
N LEU A 89 24.63 0.74 15.35
CA LEU A 89 25.65 1.68 14.88
C LEU A 89 25.08 3.10 14.78
N THR A 90 25.67 4.07 15.48
CA THR A 90 25.28 5.49 15.38
C THR A 90 26.42 6.32 14.80
N LEU A 91 26.14 7.06 13.72
CA LEU A 91 27.08 7.94 13.02
C LEU A 91 26.70 9.40 13.22
N THR A 92 27.65 10.19 13.72
CA THR A 92 27.48 11.62 14.05
C THR A 92 28.61 12.51 13.52
N ARG A 93 29.45 11.98 12.61
CA ARG A 93 30.58 12.70 12.00
C ARG A 93 30.30 12.90 10.53
N SER A 94 30.71 14.05 10.02
CA SER A 94 30.50 14.42 8.62
C SER A 94 31.79 14.30 7.83
N GLY A 95 31.68 13.82 6.59
CA GLY A 95 32.71 14.01 5.58
C GLY A 95 32.58 15.37 4.89
N THR A 96 33.19 15.46 3.71
CA THR A 96 33.00 16.55 2.77
C THR A 96 32.57 16.00 1.40
N ALA A 97 32.16 16.87 0.48
CA ALA A 97 31.78 16.45 -0.87
C ALA A 97 32.89 15.66 -1.59
N ASP A 98 34.15 16.08 -1.43
CA ASP A 98 35.31 15.43 -2.05
C ASP A 98 35.85 14.25 -1.24
N GLN A 99 35.56 14.20 0.07
CA GLN A 99 36.07 13.21 0.99
C GLN A 99 34.94 12.75 1.95
N PRO A 100 33.98 11.95 1.46
CA PRO A 100 32.92 11.41 2.30
C PRO A 100 33.49 10.44 3.34
N ILE A 101 32.79 10.29 4.47
CA ILE A 101 33.05 9.17 5.40
C ILE A 101 32.35 7.93 4.84
N THR A 102 33.06 6.80 4.80
CA THR A 102 32.53 5.55 4.23
C THR A 102 32.36 4.49 5.32
N VAL A 103 31.26 3.74 5.30
CA VAL A 103 31.09 2.52 6.09
C VAL A 103 30.85 1.38 5.11
N ARG A 104 31.68 0.33 5.17
CA ARG A 104 31.65 -0.79 4.21
C ARG A 104 32.17 -2.07 4.83
N SER A 105 32.10 -3.17 4.09
CA SER A 105 32.69 -4.45 4.48
C SER A 105 34.20 -4.54 4.17
N TYR A 106 34.90 -5.45 4.85
CA TYR A 106 36.26 -5.90 4.49
C TYR A 106 36.48 -7.38 4.77
N GLY A 107 37.50 -7.93 4.09
CA GLY A 107 37.82 -9.36 4.09
C GLY A 107 37.29 -9.99 2.80
N GLU A 108 38.19 -10.59 2.02
CA GLU A 108 37.86 -11.21 0.73
C GLU A 108 38.18 -12.71 0.78
N PRO A 109 37.30 -13.59 0.24
CA PRO A 109 35.99 -13.27 -0.34
C PRO A 109 34.94 -12.88 0.72
N CYS A 110 34.04 -11.97 0.37
CA CYS A 110 32.93 -11.56 1.23
C CYS A 110 31.63 -12.32 0.91
N ASP A 111 31.61 -13.63 1.17
CA ASP A 111 30.45 -14.49 0.87
C ASP A 111 29.21 -14.15 1.73
N ALA A 112 29.43 -13.59 2.92
CA ALA A 112 28.40 -13.08 3.81
C ALA A 112 28.74 -11.63 4.21
N VAL A 113 27.88 -10.69 3.84
CA VAL A 113 28.02 -9.30 4.26
C VAL A 113 27.84 -9.17 5.79
N PRO A 114 28.51 -8.20 6.44
CA PRO A 114 28.35 -7.92 7.86
C PRO A 114 26.88 -7.74 8.26
N LEU A 115 26.46 -8.39 9.36
CA LEU A 115 25.13 -8.24 9.93
C LEU A 115 25.15 -7.35 11.17
N ILE A 116 24.44 -6.22 11.11
CA ILE A 116 24.05 -5.42 12.26
C ILE A 116 22.67 -5.91 12.71
N ASP A 117 22.64 -6.71 13.78
CA ASP A 117 21.44 -7.32 14.34
C ASP A 117 20.97 -6.51 15.55
N ALA A 118 19.84 -5.82 15.43
CA ALA A 118 19.27 -5.04 16.51
C ALA A 118 18.49 -5.89 17.54
N ALA A 119 18.52 -7.23 17.41
CA ALA A 119 17.99 -8.18 18.37
C ALA A 119 19.07 -8.88 19.21
N LEU A 120 18.66 -9.36 20.39
CA LEU A 120 19.46 -10.18 21.29
C LEU A 120 18.94 -11.63 21.31
N PRO A 121 19.83 -12.64 21.27
CA PRO A 121 19.43 -14.02 21.48
C PRO A 121 18.94 -14.23 22.92
N VAL A 122 17.84 -14.97 23.08
CA VAL A 122 17.27 -15.32 24.38
C VAL A 122 17.80 -16.68 24.84
N THR A 123 18.40 -16.70 26.02
CA THR A 123 18.95 -17.91 26.66
C THR A 123 18.31 -18.13 28.03
N GLY A 124 18.69 -19.20 28.75
CA GLY A 124 18.17 -19.46 30.10
C GLY A 124 16.73 -19.98 30.14
N TRP A 125 16.27 -20.63 29.07
CA TRP A 125 14.94 -21.21 28.98
C TRP A 125 14.71 -22.32 30.01
N HIS A 126 13.55 -22.30 30.67
CA HIS A 126 13.07 -23.39 31.50
C HIS A 126 11.59 -23.69 31.22
N ALA A 127 11.18 -24.94 31.46
CA ALA A 127 9.79 -25.36 31.27
C ALA A 127 8.98 -25.10 32.54
N ARG A 128 7.82 -24.46 32.39
CA ARG A 128 6.80 -24.32 33.43
C ARG A 128 5.91 -25.58 33.49
N PRO A 129 5.23 -25.85 34.62
CA PRO A 129 4.35 -27.02 34.77
C PRO A 129 3.17 -27.08 33.77
N ASP A 130 2.78 -25.95 33.20
CA ASP A 130 1.72 -25.79 32.19
C ASP A 130 2.22 -26.06 30.75
N GLY A 131 3.49 -26.41 30.57
CA GLY A 131 4.13 -26.67 29.29
C GLY A 131 4.53 -25.41 28.52
N ILE A 132 4.45 -24.23 29.14
CA ILE A 132 4.98 -22.98 28.61
C ILE A 132 6.48 -22.90 28.91
N LEU A 133 7.27 -22.46 27.94
CA LEU A 133 8.68 -22.15 28.15
C LEU A 133 8.81 -20.71 28.61
N ALA A 134 9.67 -20.48 29.59
CA ALA A 134 9.93 -19.15 30.15
C ALA A 134 11.42 -18.84 30.16
N ALA A 135 11.75 -17.58 29.90
CA ALA A 135 13.09 -17.03 30.03
C ALA A 135 13.01 -15.61 30.58
N ALA A 136 13.87 -15.29 31.56
CA ALA A 136 13.93 -13.95 32.14
C ALA A 136 14.51 -12.94 31.14
N LEU A 137 13.91 -11.75 31.05
CA LEU A 137 14.41 -10.61 30.30
C LEU A 137 14.49 -9.38 31.21
N GLU A 138 15.55 -8.58 31.04
CA GLU A 138 15.74 -7.33 31.78
C GLU A 138 14.96 -6.14 31.17
N PHE A 139 14.19 -6.39 30.10
CA PHE A 139 13.44 -5.38 29.36
C PHE A 139 12.18 -6.00 28.76
N THR A 140 11.20 -5.15 28.44
CA THR A 140 10.02 -5.58 27.67
C THR A 140 10.41 -5.75 26.20
N PRO A 141 10.23 -6.95 25.61
CA PRO A 141 10.54 -7.17 24.21
C PRO A 141 9.51 -6.45 23.33
N ALA A 142 9.98 -5.76 22.29
CA ALA A 142 9.10 -5.15 21.30
C ALA A 142 8.56 -6.22 20.33
N ASP A 143 9.47 -6.97 19.71
CA ASP A 143 9.17 -8.07 18.80
C ASP A 143 10.00 -9.30 19.16
N VAL A 144 9.46 -10.48 18.85
CA VAL A 144 10.09 -11.78 19.09
C VAL A 144 10.24 -12.49 17.76
N PHE A 145 11.43 -13.07 17.53
CA PHE A 145 11.76 -13.84 16.35
C PHE A 145 12.01 -15.30 16.73
N LEU A 146 11.37 -16.22 16.02
CA LEU A 146 11.51 -17.67 16.17
C LEU A 146 12.19 -18.24 14.94
N ASN A 147 13.39 -18.77 15.09
CA ASN A 147 14.26 -19.20 13.96
C ASN A 147 14.44 -18.10 12.90
N GLY A 148 14.56 -16.84 13.35
CA GLY A 148 14.72 -15.67 12.49
C GLY A 148 13.42 -15.14 11.86
N ALA A 149 12.26 -15.78 12.10
CA ALA A 149 10.98 -15.32 11.60
C ALA A 149 10.18 -14.59 12.69
N TYR A 150 9.50 -13.50 12.32
CA TYR A 150 8.60 -12.78 13.22
C TYR A 150 7.56 -13.71 13.85
N LEU A 151 7.41 -13.65 15.18
CA LEU A 151 6.42 -14.39 15.94
C LEU A 151 5.38 -13.41 16.51
N ALA A 152 4.12 -13.60 16.13
CA ALA A 152 3.04 -12.76 16.64
C ALA A 152 2.80 -12.98 18.15
N PRO A 153 2.48 -11.93 18.92
CA PRO A 153 2.10 -12.07 20.31
C PRO A 153 0.76 -12.80 20.43
N ALA A 154 0.56 -13.49 21.55
CA ALA A 154 -0.68 -14.18 21.87
C ALA A 154 -1.84 -13.18 21.90
N ARG A 155 -2.89 -13.49 21.15
CA ARG A 155 -4.14 -12.73 21.04
C ARG A 155 -5.36 -13.47 21.57
N TYR A 156 -6.36 -12.69 21.96
CA TYR A 156 -7.73 -13.13 22.24
C TYR A 156 -8.76 -12.29 21.44
N PRO A 157 -9.74 -12.94 20.80
CA PRO A 157 -9.83 -14.37 20.54
C PRO A 157 -8.63 -14.86 19.72
N ARG A 158 -8.30 -16.14 19.83
CA ARG A 158 -7.29 -16.77 18.96
C ARG A 158 -7.73 -16.66 17.50
N ASP A 159 -8.95 -17.14 17.24
CA ASP A 159 -9.55 -17.22 15.92
C ASP A 159 -10.73 -16.23 15.85
N GLY A 160 -10.68 -15.31 14.87
CA GLY A 160 -11.68 -14.27 14.69
C GLY A 160 -11.55 -13.08 15.64
N ASP A 161 -12.49 -12.14 15.51
CA ASP A 161 -12.47 -10.85 16.21
C ASP A 161 -13.72 -10.64 17.07
N LEU A 162 -13.56 -9.86 18.14
CA LEU A 162 -14.66 -9.26 18.88
C LEU A 162 -15.28 -8.11 18.08
N VAL A 163 -16.46 -7.67 18.49
CA VAL A 163 -17.21 -6.61 17.81
C VAL A 163 -17.51 -5.47 18.79
N ALA A 164 -17.13 -4.26 18.42
CA ALA A 164 -17.37 -3.05 19.19
C ALA A 164 -18.84 -2.62 19.14
N ASP A 165 -19.35 -2.07 20.25
CA ASP A 165 -20.69 -1.46 20.30
C ASP A 165 -20.69 0.01 19.84
N GLY A 166 -19.50 0.59 19.64
CA GLY A 166 -19.26 1.90 19.04
C GLY A 166 -18.66 2.91 20.01
N SER A 167 -18.07 3.98 19.46
CA SER A 167 -17.53 5.10 20.22
C SER A 167 -17.87 6.42 19.55
N GLN A 168 -18.13 7.46 20.36
CA GLN A 168 -18.24 8.84 19.88
C GLN A 168 -16.91 9.59 19.97
N THR A 169 -16.10 9.29 20.98
CA THR A 169 -14.85 10.02 21.29
C THR A 169 -13.60 9.28 20.84
N GLY A 170 -13.74 8.03 20.42
CA GLY A 170 -12.60 7.18 20.08
C GLY A 170 -11.87 6.57 21.28
N MET A 171 -12.34 6.83 22.52
CA MET A 171 -11.73 6.33 23.76
C MET A 171 -12.40 5.06 24.29
N ALA A 172 -13.69 5.13 24.63
CA ALA A 172 -14.46 4.00 25.15
C ALA A 172 -15.35 3.43 24.05
N PHE A 173 -15.06 2.21 23.58
CA PHE A 173 -15.56 1.71 22.29
C PHE A 173 -16.39 0.42 22.37
N SER A 174 -16.35 -0.27 23.51
CA SER A 174 -17.10 -1.51 23.72
C SER A 174 -17.46 -1.67 25.19
N GLY A 175 -18.65 -2.17 25.49
CA GLY A 175 -18.93 -2.80 26.79
C GLY A 175 -17.99 -3.97 27.05
N LEU A 176 -17.74 -4.30 28.32
CA LEU A 176 -16.89 -5.43 28.70
C LEU A 176 -17.59 -6.76 28.37
N PRO A 177 -17.06 -7.58 27.44
CA PRO A 177 -17.61 -8.91 27.17
C PRO A 177 -17.49 -9.80 28.41
N SER A 178 -18.51 -10.62 28.68
CA SER A 178 -18.51 -11.54 29.84
C SER A 178 -17.32 -12.50 29.86
N ALA A 179 -16.83 -12.91 28.69
CA ALA A 179 -15.65 -13.78 28.56
C ALA A 179 -14.34 -13.11 29.02
N LEU A 180 -14.31 -11.77 29.12
CA LEU A 180 -13.17 -11.01 29.62
C LEU A 180 -13.29 -10.65 31.11
N ALA A 181 -14.41 -11.02 31.76
CA ALA A 181 -14.62 -10.71 33.17
C ALA A 181 -13.53 -11.39 34.05
N GLY A 182 -12.93 -10.60 34.95
CA GLY A 182 -11.88 -11.06 35.86
C GLY A 182 -10.52 -11.36 35.21
N LYS A 183 -10.34 -11.03 33.93
CA LYS A 183 -9.03 -11.10 33.26
C LYS A 183 -8.24 -9.81 33.50
N ASP A 184 -6.92 -9.93 33.57
CA ASP A 184 -6.02 -8.78 33.51
C ASP A 184 -6.01 -8.20 32.10
N LEU A 185 -6.44 -6.94 31.98
CA LEU A 185 -6.55 -6.22 30.72
C LEU A 185 -5.58 -5.04 30.64
N ALA A 186 -4.89 -4.65 31.73
CA ALA A 186 -4.01 -3.48 31.81
C ALA A 186 -3.00 -3.40 30.67
N GLY A 187 -3.04 -2.39 29.82
CA GLY A 187 -2.03 -2.26 28.76
C GLY A 187 -2.03 -3.41 27.75
N ALA A 188 -3.07 -4.26 27.73
CA ALA A 188 -3.28 -5.17 26.62
C ALA A 188 -3.39 -4.34 25.34
N THR A 189 -2.73 -4.78 24.26
CA THR A 189 -2.84 -4.11 22.97
C THR A 189 -4.23 -4.36 22.40
N VAL A 190 -4.93 -3.31 22.01
CA VAL A 190 -6.14 -3.37 21.19
C VAL A 190 -5.78 -3.01 19.77
N ARG A 191 -6.20 -3.84 18.80
CA ARG A 191 -6.15 -3.49 17.38
C ARG A 191 -7.55 -3.39 16.81
N LEU A 192 -7.83 -2.27 16.14
CA LEU A 192 -9.13 -1.91 15.60
C LEU A 192 -8.96 -1.44 14.16
N ARG A 193 -9.85 -1.86 13.25
CA ARG A 193 -9.97 -1.23 11.92
C ARG A 193 -11.03 -0.14 11.98
N THR A 194 -10.62 1.10 12.19
CA THR A 194 -11.54 2.24 12.40
C THR A 194 -12.05 2.85 11.10
N GLN A 195 -11.31 2.68 10.00
CA GLN A 195 -11.71 3.02 8.62
C GLN A 195 -11.20 1.97 7.63
N GLU A 196 -11.67 2.03 6.39
CA GLU A 196 -11.18 1.16 5.31
C GLU A 196 -9.67 1.29 5.07
N TRP A 197 -9.15 2.51 5.20
CA TRP A 197 -7.73 2.86 5.09
C TRP A 197 -7.00 3.01 6.44
N LYS A 198 -7.61 2.59 7.56
CA LYS A 198 -7.02 2.81 8.90
C LYS A 198 -7.18 1.63 9.83
N ILE A 199 -6.04 1.10 10.26
CA ILE A 199 -5.93 0.24 11.44
C ILE A 199 -5.27 1.05 12.55
N GLU A 200 -5.75 0.91 13.78
CA GLU A 200 -5.24 1.62 14.92
C GLU A 200 -4.84 0.64 16.02
N GLU A 201 -3.65 0.86 16.56
CA GLU A 201 -3.14 0.14 17.73
C GLU A 201 -3.19 1.07 18.95
N ARG A 202 -3.78 0.58 20.04
CA ARG A 202 -3.94 1.30 21.32
C ARG A 202 -3.71 0.35 22.49
N ARG A 203 -3.60 0.89 23.70
CA ARG A 203 -3.50 0.10 24.94
C ARG A 203 -4.78 0.27 25.74
N LEU A 204 -5.18 -0.77 26.49
CA LEU A 204 -6.30 -0.62 27.43
C LEU A 204 -5.86 0.12 28.70
N ASP A 205 -6.62 1.14 29.06
CA ASP A 205 -6.55 1.79 30.37
C ASP A 205 -7.50 1.07 31.34
N GLU A 206 -6.98 0.63 32.50
CA GLU A 206 -7.77 -0.07 33.51
C GLU A 206 -8.72 0.84 34.30
N GLY A 207 -8.58 2.17 34.15
CA GLY A 207 -9.18 3.16 35.05
C GLY A 207 -10.70 3.37 34.95
N ARG A 208 -11.45 2.70 34.07
CA ARG A 208 -12.89 3.03 33.84
C ARG A 208 -13.81 1.82 33.83
N GLN A 209 -14.73 1.79 34.80
CA GLN A 209 -15.63 0.67 35.01
C GLN A 209 -16.70 0.55 33.91
N GLY A 210 -16.92 -0.68 33.42
CA GLY A 210 -18.05 -1.08 32.56
C GLY A 210 -17.77 -1.10 31.05
N ARG A 211 -16.68 -0.50 30.56
CA ARG A 211 -16.32 -0.46 29.14
C ARG A 211 -14.82 -0.61 28.93
N LEU A 212 -14.45 -1.20 27.79
CA LEU A 212 -13.08 -1.16 27.30
C LEU A 212 -12.74 0.27 26.92
N THR A 213 -11.74 0.84 27.59
CA THR A 213 -11.26 2.21 27.41
C THR A 213 -9.82 2.17 26.96
N LEU A 214 -9.51 2.96 25.93
CA LEU A 214 -8.17 3.11 25.38
C LEU A 214 -7.35 4.12 26.20
N ASP A 215 -6.02 4.00 26.15
CA ASP A 215 -5.05 4.92 26.72
C ASP A 215 -5.08 6.31 26.07
N GLN A 216 -5.41 6.34 24.78
CA GLN A 216 -5.53 7.57 23.98
C GLN A 216 -6.58 7.37 22.86
N PRO A 217 -7.22 8.45 22.38
CA PRO A 217 -8.29 8.31 21.42
C PRO A 217 -7.78 7.74 20.10
N THR A 218 -8.66 7.00 19.43
CA THR A 218 -8.50 6.69 18.01
C THR A 218 -8.64 7.95 17.17
N VAL A 219 -7.94 8.01 16.04
CA VAL A 219 -8.04 9.11 15.06
C VAL A 219 -9.46 9.15 14.49
N TYR A 220 -10.01 7.97 14.20
CA TYR A 220 -11.41 7.83 13.81
C TYR A 220 -12.17 7.03 14.87
N PRO A 221 -13.24 7.57 15.47
CA PRO A 221 -14.02 6.82 16.43
C PRO A 221 -14.57 5.52 15.82
N PRO A 222 -14.33 4.34 16.42
CA PRO A 222 -14.84 3.08 15.91
C PRO A 222 -16.37 3.07 15.93
N GLY A 223 -16.99 2.83 14.79
CA GLY A 223 -18.44 2.65 14.69
C GLY A 223 -18.91 1.33 15.31
N LYS A 224 -20.22 1.21 15.55
CA LYS A 224 -20.84 -0.07 15.92
C LYS A 224 -20.55 -1.11 14.83
N GLY A 225 -20.09 -2.30 15.23
CA GLY A 225 -19.70 -3.34 14.27
C GLY A 225 -18.20 -3.39 13.97
N THR A 226 -17.41 -2.41 14.42
CA THR A 226 -15.95 -2.42 14.25
C THR A 226 -15.36 -3.67 14.89
N ARG A 227 -14.55 -4.41 14.13
CA ARG A 227 -13.86 -5.61 14.60
C ARG A 227 -12.62 -5.23 15.41
N TYR A 228 -12.35 -5.98 16.48
CA TYR A 228 -11.14 -5.81 17.28
C TYR A 228 -10.68 -7.10 17.95
N TYR A 229 -9.43 -7.14 18.35
CA TYR A 229 -8.88 -8.18 19.23
C TYR A 229 -7.89 -7.59 20.22
N LEU A 230 -7.64 -8.34 21.27
CA LEU A 230 -6.66 -8.02 22.31
C LEU A 230 -5.41 -8.88 22.15
N SER A 231 -4.23 -8.35 22.47
CA SER A 231 -3.01 -9.16 22.48
C SER A 231 -2.02 -8.76 23.58
N GLY A 232 -1.08 -9.66 23.85
CA GLY A 232 0.11 -9.37 24.66
C GLY A 232 0.00 -9.72 26.14
N LYS A 233 -1.09 -10.37 26.58
CA LYS A 233 -1.24 -10.81 27.98
C LYS A 233 -0.93 -12.30 28.18
N PRO A 234 -0.28 -12.71 29.28
CA PRO A 234 0.05 -14.11 29.55
C PRO A 234 -1.14 -15.08 29.45
N TRP A 235 -2.31 -14.71 29.98
CA TRP A 235 -3.49 -15.57 29.94
C TRP A 235 -4.01 -15.82 28.51
N MET A 236 -3.62 -15.00 27.53
CA MET A 236 -3.99 -15.19 26.12
C MET A 236 -3.16 -16.28 25.44
N LEU A 237 -2.03 -16.72 26.03
CA LEU A 237 -1.12 -17.75 25.52
C LEU A 237 -1.70 -19.17 25.67
N SER A 238 -2.87 -19.39 25.06
CA SER A 238 -3.66 -20.61 25.15
C SER A 238 -3.44 -21.59 23.99
N TYR A 239 -2.55 -21.26 23.05
CA TYR A 239 -2.24 -22.04 21.85
C TYR A 239 -0.75 -21.98 21.50
N PRO A 240 -0.22 -22.98 20.76
CA PRO A 240 1.17 -22.98 20.32
C PRO A 240 1.43 -21.97 19.20
N GLY A 241 2.68 -21.57 19.02
CA GLY A 241 3.10 -20.63 17.96
C GLY A 241 2.85 -19.16 18.31
N ALA A 242 2.86 -18.83 19.60
CA ALA A 242 2.70 -17.46 20.09
C ALA A 242 3.56 -17.23 21.34
N TRP A 243 3.72 -15.97 21.71
CA TRP A 243 4.44 -15.55 22.91
C TRP A 243 3.65 -14.53 23.72
N ALA A 244 4.01 -14.35 24.97
CA ALA A 244 3.55 -13.24 25.80
C ALA A 244 4.69 -12.81 26.73
N PHE A 245 4.71 -11.54 27.14
CA PHE A 245 5.64 -11.09 28.18
C PHE A 245 4.87 -10.91 29.49
N ASP A 246 5.32 -11.60 30.53
CA ASP A 246 4.79 -11.43 31.87
C ASP A 246 5.57 -10.31 32.57
N THR A 247 4.98 -9.11 32.61
CA THR A 247 5.60 -7.95 33.25
C THR A 247 5.74 -8.09 34.77
N GLN A 248 5.02 -9.04 35.40
CA GLN A 248 5.11 -9.25 36.85
C GLN A 248 6.35 -10.08 37.20
N SER A 249 6.63 -11.14 36.43
CA SER A 249 7.83 -11.97 36.63
C SER A 249 9.05 -11.50 35.83
N GLY A 250 8.86 -10.63 34.82
CA GLY A 250 9.93 -10.22 33.90
C GLY A 250 10.30 -11.31 32.89
N GLU A 251 9.37 -12.20 32.56
CA GLU A 251 9.65 -13.38 31.73
C GLU A 251 8.99 -13.31 30.35
N LEU A 252 9.75 -13.67 29.33
CA LEU A 252 9.22 -14.03 28.03
C LEU A 252 8.66 -15.45 28.10
N LEU A 253 7.37 -15.58 27.79
CA LEU A 253 6.63 -16.83 27.74
C LEU A 253 6.45 -17.25 26.29
N LEU A 254 6.79 -18.50 25.97
CA LEU A 254 6.69 -19.08 24.64
C LEU A 254 5.98 -20.42 24.70
N ARG A 255 5.00 -20.62 23.81
CA ARG A 255 4.33 -21.91 23.67
C ARG A 255 4.65 -22.54 22.33
N LEU A 256 5.38 -23.65 22.33
CA LEU A 256 5.76 -24.35 21.11
C LEU A 256 4.70 -25.37 20.67
N PRO A 257 4.57 -25.64 19.36
CA PRO A 257 3.91 -26.84 18.86
C PRO A 257 4.52 -28.11 19.50
N ALA A 258 3.68 -29.10 19.76
CA ALA A 258 4.12 -30.37 20.36
C ALA A 258 5.21 -31.03 19.49
N GLY A 259 6.25 -31.55 20.14
CA GLY A 259 7.34 -32.28 19.47
C GLY A 259 8.41 -31.40 18.80
N GLN A 260 8.35 -30.07 18.93
CA GLN A 260 9.45 -29.21 18.48
C GLN A 260 10.60 -29.21 19.49
N THR A 261 11.83 -29.24 18.97
CA THR A 261 13.05 -28.94 19.71
C THR A 261 13.10 -27.45 20.07
N MET A 262 13.89 -27.09 21.09
CA MET A 262 14.10 -25.68 21.45
C MET A 262 14.61 -24.88 20.24
N PRO A 263 13.85 -23.90 19.73
CA PRO A 263 14.24 -23.10 18.58
C PRO A 263 15.20 -21.97 18.98
N SER A 264 15.82 -21.35 17.97
CA SER A 264 16.50 -20.06 18.18
C SER A 264 15.45 -18.99 18.44
N VAL A 265 15.60 -18.24 19.53
CA VAL A 265 14.71 -17.13 19.87
C VAL A 265 15.54 -15.87 20.02
N ALA A 266 15.14 -14.80 19.35
CA ALA A 266 15.73 -13.48 19.50
C ALA A 266 14.64 -12.46 19.79
N VAL A 267 15.01 -11.37 20.46
CA VAL A 267 14.10 -10.26 20.78
C VAL A 267 14.68 -8.94 20.33
N ALA A 268 13.88 -8.13 19.64
CA ALA A 268 14.28 -6.78 19.25
C ALA A 268 14.61 -5.97 20.51
N ARG A 269 15.82 -5.40 20.55
CA ARG A 269 16.34 -4.64 21.70
C ARG A 269 16.62 -3.18 21.35
N PHE A 270 17.21 -2.94 20.19
CA PHE A 270 17.59 -1.60 19.78
C PHE A 270 16.53 -1.01 18.86
N ASP A 271 16.19 0.26 19.07
CA ASP A 271 15.25 0.98 18.22
C ASP A 271 15.68 0.97 16.76
N TYR A 272 16.99 1.02 16.51
CA TYR A 272 17.56 1.06 15.17
C TYR A 272 18.75 0.13 15.04
N GLY A 273 18.95 -0.43 13.84
CA GLY A 273 20.22 -1.09 13.52
C GLY A 273 21.30 -0.08 13.15
N LEU A 274 21.00 0.83 12.22
CA LEU A 274 21.89 1.94 11.82
C LEU A 274 21.19 3.29 12.00
N GLN A 275 21.85 4.23 12.66
CA GLN A 275 21.36 5.59 12.85
C GLN A 275 22.39 6.63 12.38
N ILE A 276 21.98 7.57 11.54
CA ILE A 276 22.78 8.71 11.08
C ILE A 276 22.10 9.98 11.56
N VAL A 277 22.78 10.77 12.40
CA VAL A 277 22.18 11.95 13.04
C VAL A 277 23.08 13.16 12.87
N ARG A 278 22.55 14.22 12.26
CA ARG A 278 23.25 15.50 12.06
C ARG A 278 24.63 15.32 11.41
N ALA A 279 24.72 14.41 10.46
CA ALA A 279 25.95 14.02 9.79
C ALA A 279 25.78 14.13 8.27
N ASN A 280 26.76 14.69 7.58
CA ASN A 280 26.68 14.95 6.15
C ASN A 280 27.82 14.27 5.38
N HIS A 281 27.62 13.99 4.09
CA HIS A 281 28.63 13.36 3.22
C HIS A 281 29.08 11.99 3.75
N LEU A 282 28.12 11.06 3.81
CA LEU A 282 28.35 9.67 4.21
C LEU A 282 28.01 8.72 3.07
N ARG A 283 28.76 7.62 2.96
CA ARG A 283 28.43 6.48 2.12
C ARG A 283 28.37 5.22 2.98
N ILE A 284 27.26 4.51 2.90
CA ILE A 284 27.05 3.24 3.60
C ILE A 284 26.84 2.18 2.53
N GLU A 285 27.73 1.18 2.49
CA GLU A 285 27.85 0.26 1.37
C GLU A 285 27.80 -1.19 1.84
N GLY A 286 26.92 -2.00 1.24
CA GLY A 286 27.00 -3.46 1.31
C GLY A 286 26.89 -4.05 2.71
N LEU A 287 25.91 -3.61 3.50
CA LEU A 287 25.66 -4.10 4.87
C LEU A 287 24.28 -4.75 4.98
N ARG A 288 24.16 -5.73 5.88
CA ARG A 288 22.87 -6.26 6.31
C ARG A 288 22.47 -5.68 7.65
N ILE A 289 21.23 -5.25 7.77
CA ILE A 289 20.66 -4.67 9.00
C ILE A 289 19.32 -5.36 9.29
N ALA A 290 19.13 -5.89 10.50
CA ALA A 290 17.92 -6.65 10.82
C ALA A 290 17.38 -6.48 12.25
N HIS A 291 16.12 -6.86 12.44
CA HIS A 291 15.45 -7.07 13.73
C HIS A 291 15.40 -5.85 14.69
N SER A 292 15.33 -4.65 14.14
CA SER A 292 15.16 -3.41 14.90
C SER A 292 13.78 -3.31 15.53
N GLN A 293 13.68 -2.69 16.71
CA GLN A 293 12.40 -2.42 17.36
C GLN A 293 11.58 -1.36 16.60
N LEU A 294 12.24 -0.33 16.05
CA LEU A 294 11.64 0.67 15.19
C LEU A 294 12.22 0.50 13.78
N ASP A 295 13.18 1.33 13.39
CA ASP A 295 13.60 1.46 12.01
C ASP A 295 14.89 0.69 11.72
N GLY A 296 14.98 -0.03 10.61
CA GLY A 296 16.24 -0.71 10.25
C GLY A 296 17.38 0.31 10.10
N VAL A 297 17.17 1.30 9.23
CA VAL A 297 18.06 2.45 9.06
C VAL A 297 17.31 3.75 9.33
N ARG A 298 17.87 4.62 10.17
CA ARG A 298 17.29 5.93 10.48
C ARG A 298 18.26 7.07 10.18
N VAL A 299 17.85 7.99 9.30
CA VAL A 299 18.62 9.18 8.90
C VAL A 299 17.88 10.43 9.37
N VAL A 300 18.51 11.23 10.24
CA VAL A 300 17.89 12.40 10.86
C VAL A 300 18.74 13.64 10.66
N ASN A 301 18.14 14.73 10.19
CA ASN A 301 18.79 16.05 10.07
C ASN A 301 20.13 16.00 9.32
N SER A 302 20.19 15.20 8.26
CA SER A 302 21.43 14.85 7.57
C SER A 302 21.34 15.16 6.08
N ARG A 303 22.49 15.32 5.41
CA ARG A 303 22.56 15.70 4.00
C ARG A 303 23.64 14.95 3.23
N TYR A 304 23.43 14.73 1.94
CA TYR A 304 24.42 14.06 1.09
C TYR A 304 24.82 12.69 1.67
N VAL A 305 23.82 11.89 2.00
CA VAL A 305 24.00 10.52 2.50
C VAL A 305 23.60 9.55 1.40
N GLU A 306 24.48 8.60 1.10
CA GLU A 306 24.23 7.51 0.18
C GLU A 306 24.15 6.19 0.95
N LEU A 307 23.03 5.49 0.76
CA LEU A 307 22.77 4.14 1.25
C LEU A 307 22.74 3.24 0.01
N ASP A 308 23.79 2.43 -0.20
CA ASP A 308 23.97 1.66 -1.43
C ASP A 308 24.18 0.16 -1.14
N GLY A 309 23.45 -0.69 -1.87
CA GLY A 309 23.58 -2.14 -1.74
C GLY A 309 23.27 -2.69 -0.35
N LEU A 310 22.35 -2.07 0.40
CA LEU A 310 21.98 -2.54 1.74
C LEU A 310 20.94 -3.67 1.68
N ASP A 311 21.00 -4.60 2.62
CA ASP A 311 19.94 -5.58 2.91
C ASP A 311 19.31 -5.23 4.26
N VAL A 312 18.20 -4.50 4.24
CA VAL A 312 17.49 -4.04 5.45
C VAL A 312 16.22 -4.86 5.61
N ALA A 313 16.12 -5.60 6.72
CA ALA A 313 15.00 -6.51 6.89
C ALA A 313 14.43 -6.62 8.31
N ASP A 314 13.18 -7.09 8.41
CA ASP A 314 12.57 -7.51 9.67
C ASP A 314 12.51 -6.39 10.74
N SER A 315 12.23 -5.16 10.29
CA SER A 315 12.09 -3.97 11.13
C SER A 315 10.71 -3.88 11.80
N GLY A 316 10.69 -3.58 13.10
CA GLY A 316 9.49 -3.45 13.93
C GLY A 316 8.59 -2.26 13.58
N ARG A 317 9.13 -1.26 12.89
CA ARG A 317 8.39 -0.16 12.24
C ARG A 317 8.78 -0.02 10.77
N ASP A 318 9.69 0.89 10.43
CA ASP A 318 10.02 1.19 9.03
C ASP A 318 11.32 0.50 8.60
N GLY A 319 11.47 0.13 7.33
CA GLY A 319 12.76 -0.36 6.83
C GLY A 319 13.82 0.74 6.88
N ILE A 320 13.58 1.82 6.13
CA ILE A 320 14.43 3.02 6.11
C ILE A 320 13.58 4.26 6.42
N ALA A 321 13.91 4.97 7.49
CA ALA A 321 13.26 6.22 7.89
C ALA A 321 14.18 7.43 7.70
N ILE A 322 13.76 8.38 6.86
CA ILE A 322 14.48 9.63 6.59
C ILE A 322 13.67 10.80 7.15
N GLU A 323 14.23 11.53 8.10
CA GLU A 323 13.57 12.66 8.75
C GLU A 323 14.42 13.93 8.60
N GLN A 324 13.81 14.97 8.04
CA GLN A 324 14.49 16.25 7.80
C GLN A 324 15.79 16.08 6.99
N GLY A 325 15.77 15.13 6.04
CA GLY A 325 16.88 14.80 5.16
C GLY A 325 16.89 15.65 3.89
N LYS A 326 18.09 15.92 3.36
CA LYS A 326 18.25 16.57 2.06
C LYS A 326 19.32 15.89 1.22
N ASP A 327 19.08 15.66 -0.07
CA ASP A 327 20.09 15.03 -0.94
C ASP A 327 20.48 13.63 -0.41
N ILE A 328 19.48 12.83 -0.02
CA ILE A 328 19.66 11.44 0.43
C ILE A 328 19.39 10.50 -0.73
N ARG A 329 20.27 9.51 -0.91
CA ARG A 329 20.23 8.54 -2.00
C ARG A 329 20.09 7.14 -1.41
N VAL A 330 19.08 6.40 -1.83
CA VAL A 330 18.87 4.99 -1.49
C VAL A 330 18.92 4.20 -2.79
N LEU A 331 19.97 3.40 -2.96
CA LEU A 331 20.36 2.81 -4.23
C LEU A 331 20.58 1.30 -4.08
N HIS A 332 20.19 0.53 -5.09
CA HIS A 332 20.51 -0.90 -5.26
C HIS A 332 20.25 -1.79 -4.02
N SER A 333 19.34 -1.36 -3.14
CA SER A 333 19.15 -1.97 -1.83
C SER A 333 17.91 -2.87 -1.82
N VAL A 334 17.92 -3.86 -0.95
CA VAL A 334 16.77 -4.70 -0.62
C VAL A 334 16.21 -4.24 0.72
N ILE A 335 14.93 -3.88 0.75
CA ILE A 335 14.21 -3.45 1.95
C ILE A 335 13.02 -4.38 2.09
N ALA A 336 13.02 -5.25 3.10
CA ALA A 336 12.05 -6.34 3.17
C ALA A 336 11.43 -6.51 4.55
N ARG A 337 10.16 -6.94 4.60
CA ARG A 337 9.51 -7.40 5.84
C ARG A 337 9.49 -6.33 6.95
N SER A 338 9.33 -5.06 6.56
CA SER A 338 9.01 -3.99 7.51
C SER A 338 7.59 -4.18 8.03
N ARG A 339 7.41 -4.02 9.34
CA ARG A 339 6.08 -4.07 9.94
C ARG A 339 5.20 -2.92 9.46
N HIS A 340 5.75 -1.73 9.26
CA HIS A 340 5.10 -0.56 8.67
C HIS A 340 5.68 -0.28 7.27
N ASP A 341 6.16 0.94 7.00
CA ASP A 341 6.57 1.35 5.67
C ASP A 341 7.95 0.76 5.30
N GLY A 342 8.16 0.45 4.03
CA GLY A 342 9.48 -0.02 3.58
C GLY A 342 10.49 1.12 3.66
N LEU A 343 10.18 2.23 3.01
CA LEU A 343 10.94 3.47 3.08
C LEU A 343 9.99 4.64 3.32
N VAL A 344 10.29 5.47 4.31
CA VAL A 344 9.53 6.69 4.61
C VAL A 344 10.43 7.91 4.63
N ALA A 345 9.93 9.03 4.08
CA ALA A 345 10.60 10.32 4.17
C ALA A 345 9.68 11.43 4.67
N ILE A 346 10.06 12.02 5.81
CA ILE A 346 9.31 13.05 6.52
C ILE A 346 10.06 14.37 6.47
N ALA A 347 9.36 15.46 6.10
CA ALA A 347 9.90 16.81 6.01
C ALA A 347 11.24 16.89 5.24
N SER A 348 11.35 16.11 4.16
CA SER A 348 12.62 15.87 3.45
C SER A 348 12.56 16.39 2.01
N SER A 349 13.72 16.57 1.36
CA SER A 349 13.76 17.04 -0.03
C SER A 349 14.95 16.52 -0.84
N ALA A 350 14.86 16.59 -2.17
CA ALA A 350 15.94 16.18 -3.07
C ALA A 350 16.36 14.70 -2.87
N LEU A 351 15.37 13.81 -2.75
CA LEU A 351 15.63 12.38 -2.52
C LEU A 351 15.76 11.62 -3.84
N VAL A 352 16.66 10.65 -3.87
CA VAL A 352 16.77 9.68 -4.96
C VAL A 352 16.58 8.28 -4.40
N VAL A 353 15.49 7.62 -4.78
CA VAL A 353 15.20 6.22 -4.45
C VAL A 353 15.24 5.46 -5.78
N ARG A 354 16.35 4.75 -6.04
CA ARG A 354 16.59 4.18 -7.36
C ARG A 354 17.08 2.73 -7.32
N ASP A 355 16.55 1.92 -8.23
CA ASP A 355 17.02 0.55 -8.46
C ASP A 355 16.94 -0.35 -7.21
N ASN A 356 16.00 -0.08 -6.30
CA ASN A 356 15.78 -0.86 -5.08
C ASN A 356 14.71 -1.93 -5.26
N ARG A 357 14.73 -2.93 -4.37
CA ARG A 357 13.68 -3.92 -4.16
C ARG A 357 13.03 -3.69 -2.81
N VAL A 358 11.76 -3.29 -2.77
CA VAL A 358 11.00 -3.02 -1.53
C VAL A 358 9.83 -3.99 -1.43
N GLU A 359 9.83 -4.88 -0.44
CA GLU A 359 8.89 -6.00 -0.42
C GLU A 359 8.35 -6.34 0.96
N HIS A 360 7.12 -6.85 1.00
CA HIS A 360 6.49 -7.33 2.22
C HIS A 360 6.38 -6.27 3.32
N SER A 361 6.15 -5.01 2.94
CA SER A 361 5.91 -3.91 3.88
C SER A 361 4.47 -3.92 4.36
N GLY A 362 4.25 -3.89 5.68
CA GLY A 362 2.90 -3.81 6.23
C GLY A 362 2.11 -5.11 6.24
N VAL A 363 2.70 -6.23 5.83
CA VAL A 363 2.01 -7.54 5.67
C VAL A 363 2.51 -8.64 6.61
N ILE A 364 3.60 -8.38 7.33
CA ILE A 364 4.18 -9.36 8.26
C ILE A 364 3.45 -9.28 9.58
N GLY A 365 2.97 -10.40 10.12
CA GLY A 365 2.37 -10.46 11.46
C GLY A 365 0.97 -9.82 11.56
N PRO A 366 0.56 -9.39 12.77
CA PRO A 366 -0.71 -8.69 13.00
C PRO A 366 -0.88 -7.45 12.10
N PRO A 367 -2.04 -7.22 11.46
CA PRO A 367 -2.28 -6.03 10.64
C PRO A 367 -1.95 -4.72 11.37
N VAL A 368 -1.31 -3.78 10.68
CA VAL A 368 -0.90 -2.46 11.21
C VAL A 368 -1.12 -1.34 10.22
N ASP A 369 -0.94 -0.12 10.70
CA ASP A 369 -1.02 1.13 9.94
C ASP A 369 0.26 1.37 9.13
N SER A 370 0.38 0.73 7.97
CA SER A 370 1.40 1.07 6.97
C SER A 370 0.77 1.99 5.93
N LEU A 371 1.42 3.12 5.66
CA LEU A 371 0.97 4.11 4.69
C LEU A 371 1.42 3.74 3.28
N ALA A 372 2.64 3.22 3.08
CA ALA A 372 3.08 2.68 1.79
C ALA A 372 4.37 1.83 1.90
N ALA A 373 4.67 1.03 0.88
CA ALA A 373 6.02 0.45 0.76
C ALA A 373 7.09 1.54 0.55
N ILE A 374 6.81 2.55 -0.29
CA ILE A 374 7.62 3.77 -0.43
C ILE A 374 6.72 4.98 -0.15
N ASN A 375 6.90 5.61 1.01
CA ASN A 375 6.09 6.73 1.49
C ASN A 375 6.87 8.06 1.45
N LEU A 376 6.54 8.90 0.47
CA LEU A 376 7.18 10.20 0.24
C LEU A 376 6.18 11.36 0.28
N GLU A 377 5.03 11.19 0.94
CA GLU A 377 3.99 12.22 1.03
C GLU A 377 4.54 13.54 1.61
N GLN A 378 5.37 13.45 2.64
CA GLN A 378 5.97 14.61 3.31
C GLN A 378 7.34 14.97 2.75
N ALA A 379 7.65 14.51 1.54
CA ALA A 379 8.86 14.85 0.80
C ALA A 379 8.54 15.57 -0.51
N ARG A 380 9.54 16.28 -1.03
CA ARG A 380 9.44 17.07 -2.26
C ARG A 380 10.72 16.99 -3.08
N ASP A 381 10.63 17.29 -4.37
CA ASP A 381 11.79 17.22 -5.27
C ASP A 381 12.39 15.79 -5.28
N VAL A 382 11.52 14.78 -5.39
CA VAL A 382 11.91 13.37 -5.27
C VAL A 382 11.98 12.69 -6.63
N LEU A 383 12.98 11.81 -6.79
CA LEU A 383 13.08 10.88 -7.91
C LEU A 383 12.95 9.45 -7.37
N VAL A 384 11.89 8.75 -7.79
CA VAL A 384 11.67 7.33 -7.50
C VAL A 384 11.73 6.60 -8.85
N GLN A 385 12.83 5.89 -9.12
CA GLN A 385 13.05 5.32 -10.44
C GLN A 385 13.56 3.88 -10.43
N GLY A 386 13.04 3.04 -11.33
CA GLY A 386 13.58 1.70 -11.57
C GLY A 386 13.43 0.73 -10.39
N ASN A 387 12.60 1.07 -9.39
CA ASN A 387 12.42 0.22 -8.22
C ASN A 387 11.41 -0.91 -8.53
N ARG A 388 11.59 -2.04 -7.86
CA ARG A 388 10.59 -3.10 -7.75
C ARG A 388 9.93 -3.03 -6.37
N VAL A 389 8.63 -2.79 -6.35
CA VAL A 389 7.80 -2.79 -5.14
C VAL A 389 6.84 -3.96 -5.22
N ALA A 390 6.79 -4.82 -4.20
CA ALA A 390 5.89 -5.96 -4.19
C ALA A 390 5.26 -6.24 -2.82
N ASP A 391 4.00 -6.69 -2.82
CA ASP A 391 3.30 -7.20 -1.62
C ASP A 391 3.23 -6.17 -0.49
N SER A 392 2.65 -4.99 -0.78
CA SER A 392 2.47 -3.91 0.18
C SER A 392 1.10 -3.98 0.87
N GLY A 393 1.09 -3.79 2.19
CA GLY A 393 -0.13 -3.85 3.01
C GLY A 393 -1.16 -2.79 2.62
N TYR A 394 -0.71 -1.62 2.18
CA TYR A 394 -1.57 -0.56 1.65
C TYR A 394 -1.01 -0.07 0.31
N ILE A 395 -0.60 1.19 0.20
CA ILE A 395 -0.10 1.79 -1.04
C ILE A 395 1.27 1.20 -1.41
N GLY A 396 1.56 1.07 -2.71
CA GLY A 396 2.90 0.74 -3.18
C GLY A 396 3.84 1.94 -3.08
N ILE A 397 3.57 2.99 -3.87
CA ILE A 397 4.33 4.25 -3.86
C ILE A 397 3.39 5.42 -3.58
N ARG A 398 3.62 6.13 -2.48
CA ARG A 398 2.90 7.37 -2.10
C ARG A 398 3.79 8.58 -2.36
N PHE A 399 3.30 9.56 -3.09
CA PHE A 399 4.05 10.76 -3.44
C PHE A 399 3.22 12.03 -3.27
N HIS A 400 3.88 13.19 -3.37
CA HIS A 400 3.24 14.51 -3.27
C HIS A 400 3.79 15.48 -4.34
N ARG A 401 4.43 16.58 -3.94
CA ARG A 401 4.84 17.69 -4.82
C ARG A 401 6.20 17.47 -5.48
N ARG A 402 6.30 17.87 -6.75
CA ARG A 402 7.53 17.84 -7.56
C ARG A 402 8.20 16.47 -7.51
N ALA A 403 7.38 15.44 -7.67
CA ALA A 403 7.81 14.05 -7.66
C ALA A 403 7.94 13.54 -9.09
N ARG A 404 8.96 12.71 -9.33
CA ARG A 404 9.14 11.96 -10.57
C ARG A 404 9.15 10.48 -10.22
N ILE A 405 8.05 9.80 -10.53
CA ILE A 405 7.84 8.37 -10.30
C ILE A 405 7.98 7.67 -11.64
N LEU A 406 9.17 7.16 -11.94
CA LEU A 406 9.58 6.75 -13.28
C LEU A 406 9.96 5.28 -13.37
N ASP A 407 9.46 4.55 -14.36
CA ASP A 407 9.96 3.22 -14.72
C ASP A 407 9.96 2.20 -13.56
N ASN A 408 9.09 2.36 -12.56
CA ASN A 408 8.99 1.41 -11.44
C ASN A 408 8.06 0.25 -11.80
N THR A 409 8.33 -0.91 -11.20
CA THR A 409 7.40 -2.05 -11.21
C THR A 409 6.73 -2.17 -9.85
N VAL A 410 5.40 -2.07 -9.79
CA VAL A 410 4.62 -2.16 -8.55
C VAL A 410 3.63 -3.31 -8.68
N GLU A 411 3.77 -4.32 -7.82
CA GLU A 411 3.02 -5.58 -7.90
C GLU A 411 2.31 -5.89 -6.57
N ASP A 412 1.06 -6.33 -6.65
CA ASP A 412 0.30 -6.86 -5.51
C ASP A 412 0.22 -5.89 -4.31
N SER A 413 -0.15 -4.64 -4.54
CA SER A 413 -0.45 -3.67 -3.45
C SER A 413 -1.85 -3.88 -2.84
N CYS A 414 -2.14 -3.14 -1.76
CA CYS A 414 -3.42 -3.10 -1.05
C CYS A 414 -3.78 -4.38 -0.28
N GLN A 415 -2.79 -5.12 0.22
CA GLN A 415 -2.99 -6.47 0.77
C GLN A 415 -3.72 -6.54 2.11
N VAL A 416 -3.74 -5.44 2.85
CA VAL A 416 -4.34 -5.32 4.18
C VAL A 416 -5.45 -4.28 4.20
N LEU A 417 -5.16 -3.08 3.69
CA LEU A 417 -6.06 -1.93 3.68
C LEU A 417 -6.69 -1.68 2.31
N ASP A 418 -7.86 -1.04 2.33
CA ASP A 418 -8.65 -0.66 1.15
C ASP A 418 -8.65 0.88 0.99
N ASP A 419 -9.33 1.41 -0.04
CA ASP A 419 -9.24 2.82 -0.45
C ASP A 419 -7.79 3.20 -0.81
N CYS A 420 -7.27 2.47 -1.79
CA CYS A 420 -5.85 2.26 -2.01
C CYS A 420 -5.46 2.46 -3.48
N GLY A 421 -4.21 2.85 -3.72
CA GLY A 421 -3.57 2.87 -5.03
C GLY A 421 -2.23 2.14 -4.99
N ALA A 422 -1.86 1.40 -6.04
CA ALA A 422 -0.49 0.91 -6.19
C ALA A 422 0.50 2.10 -6.30
N ILE A 423 0.11 3.15 -7.03
CA ILE A 423 0.74 4.46 -7.02
C ILE A 423 -0.32 5.48 -6.61
N TYR A 424 -0.08 6.25 -5.54
CA TYR A 424 -1.08 7.10 -4.92
C TYR A 424 -0.56 8.52 -4.63
N SER A 425 -1.42 9.51 -4.81
CA SER A 425 -1.20 10.88 -4.34
C SER A 425 -2.50 11.50 -3.85
N TRP A 426 -2.38 12.34 -2.83
CA TRP A 426 -3.43 13.21 -2.29
C TRP A 426 -2.82 14.58 -2.02
N ALA A 427 -3.53 15.67 -2.30
CA ALA A 427 -2.96 17.02 -2.19
C ALA A 427 -3.16 17.67 -0.82
N ASP A 428 -3.39 16.90 0.25
CA ASP A 428 -3.49 17.35 1.65
C ASP A 428 -4.39 18.59 1.86
N ASN A 429 -5.59 18.56 1.25
CA ASN A 429 -6.55 19.66 1.26
C ASN A 429 -6.00 21.02 0.72
N ASP A 430 -4.93 20.99 -0.07
CA ASP A 430 -4.30 22.15 -0.69
C ASP A 430 -4.43 22.10 -2.22
N SER A 431 -5.12 23.10 -2.79
CA SER A 431 -5.35 23.21 -4.24
C SER A 431 -4.12 23.61 -5.07
N ALA A 432 -2.96 23.91 -4.47
CA ALA A 432 -1.77 24.22 -5.26
C ALA A 432 -1.35 23.03 -6.15
N PRO A 433 -0.74 23.27 -7.33
CA PRO A 433 -0.32 22.20 -8.25
C PRO A 433 0.74 21.27 -7.68
N LEU A 434 0.54 19.96 -7.85
CA LEU A 434 1.52 18.96 -7.43
C LEU A 434 2.79 19.05 -8.28
N ASP A 435 2.67 19.43 -9.56
CA ASP A 435 3.78 19.53 -10.52
C ASP A 435 4.62 18.24 -10.57
N SER A 436 3.93 17.10 -10.64
CA SER A 436 4.50 15.76 -10.54
C SER A 436 4.30 14.94 -11.81
N GLU A 437 5.17 13.96 -12.01
CA GLU A 437 5.15 13.05 -13.17
C GLU A 437 5.14 11.59 -12.69
N VAL A 438 4.20 10.81 -13.21
CA VAL A 438 4.09 9.37 -13.04
C VAL A 438 4.20 8.75 -14.42
N SER A 439 5.38 8.26 -14.78
CA SER A 439 5.63 7.83 -16.16
C SER A 439 6.40 6.53 -16.32
N GLY A 440 6.05 5.73 -17.33
CA GLY A 440 6.76 4.49 -17.67
C GLY A 440 6.60 3.36 -16.63
N ASN A 441 5.76 3.53 -15.61
CA ASN A 441 5.61 2.52 -14.56
C ASN A 441 4.79 1.33 -15.05
N THR A 442 5.11 0.16 -14.52
CA THR A 442 4.35 -1.08 -14.71
C THR A 442 3.66 -1.45 -13.40
N VAL A 443 2.32 -1.43 -13.39
CA VAL A 443 1.49 -1.82 -12.26
C VAL A 443 0.78 -3.13 -12.59
N ARG A 444 0.93 -4.14 -11.73
CA ARG A 444 0.27 -5.44 -11.89
C ARG A 444 -0.36 -5.91 -10.59
N GLY A 445 -1.68 -6.01 -10.60
CA GLY A 445 -2.40 -6.58 -9.47
C GLY A 445 -2.50 -5.61 -8.30
N THR A 446 -3.72 -5.45 -7.82
CA THR A 446 -4.01 -5.00 -6.46
C THR A 446 -4.91 -6.03 -5.81
N ARG A 447 -4.98 -6.05 -4.48
CA ARG A 447 -5.81 -7.02 -3.75
C ARG A 447 -7.25 -7.07 -4.29
N ALA A 448 -7.71 -8.29 -4.56
CA ALA A 448 -9.04 -8.57 -5.09
C ALA A 448 -10.11 -8.95 -4.06
N SER A 449 -9.76 -8.98 -2.78
CA SER A 449 -10.58 -9.57 -1.73
C SER A 449 -11.77 -8.70 -1.33
N GLU A 450 -12.97 -9.30 -1.40
CA GLU A 450 -14.23 -8.76 -0.86
C GLU A 450 -14.53 -9.29 0.57
N ALA A 451 -13.55 -9.91 1.26
CA ALA A 451 -13.78 -10.73 2.46
C ALA A 451 -14.48 -10.00 3.63
N ASP A 452 -14.44 -8.66 3.69
CA ASP A 452 -15.01 -7.89 4.80
C ASP A 452 -16.03 -6.82 4.41
N ASN A 453 -16.27 -6.57 3.11
CA ASN A 453 -17.08 -5.42 2.69
C ASN A 453 -18.21 -5.81 1.72
N ALA A 454 -19.43 -5.36 2.04
CA ALA A 454 -20.60 -5.56 1.18
C ALA A 454 -20.52 -4.75 -0.12
N TYR A 455 -19.63 -3.75 -0.15
CA TYR A 455 -19.26 -2.96 -1.30
C TYR A 455 -17.83 -3.30 -1.71
N ARG A 456 -17.56 -3.40 -3.02
CA ARG A 456 -16.19 -3.68 -3.46
C ARG A 456 -15.24 -2.55 -3.02
N PRO A 457 -14.09 -2.84 -2.41
CA PRO A 457 -13.10 -1.84 -2.01
C PRO A 457 -12.38 -1.19 -3.21
N PHE A 458 -12.05 0.09 -3.15
CA PHE A 458 -11.37 0.78 -4.27
C PHE A 458 -9.85 0.55 -4.25
N ASN A 459 -9.40 -0.51 -4.94
CA ASN A 459 -7.98 -0.88 -5.00
C ASN A 459 -7.40 -0.56 -6.39
N SER A 460 -7.08 0.71 -6.62
CA SER A 460 -6.73 1.26 -7.94
C SER A 460 -5.26 1.03 -8.30
N GLY A 461 -4.93 1.10 -9.58
CA GLY A 461 -3.54 1.07 -10.04
C GLY A 461 -2.85 2.40 -9.76
N ILE A 462 -3.25 3.44 -10.48
CA ILE A 462 -2.80 4.82 -10.24
C ILE A 462 -3.98 5.60 -9.68
N TYR A 463 -3.86 6.12 -8.46
CA TYR A 463 -4.93 6.83 -7.76
C TYR A 463 -4.49 8.26 -7.42
N LEU A 464 -5.15 9.23 -8.05
CA LEU A 464 -5.01 10.66 -7.78
C LEU A 464 -6.25 11.12 -7.00
N ASP A 465 -6.09 11.21 -5.68
CA ASP A 465 -7.14 11.50 -4.72
C ASP A 465 -7.33 13.01 -4.52
N ASP A 466 -8.25 13.39 -3.62
CA ASP A 466 -8.74 14.74 -3.34
C ASP A 466 -7.75 15.87 -3.68
N LEU A 467 -8.21 16.79 -4.54
CA LEU A 467 -7.49 17.99 -4.98
C LEU A 467 -6.19 17.75 -5.76
N SER A 468 -5.85 16.50 -6.08
CA SER A 468 -4.70 16.21 -6.95
C SER A 468 -4.86 16.92 -8.29
N ASN A 469 -3.87 17.75 -8.62
CA ASN A 469 -3.84 18.56 -9.84
C ASN A 469 -2.41 18.80 -10.31
N GLY A 470 -2.23 19.11 -11.60
CA GLY A 470 -0.90 19.33 -12.18
C GLY A 470 -0.02 18.07 -12.22
N VAL A 471 -0.63 16.88 -12.18
CA VAL A 471 0.09 15.60 -12.35
C VAL A 471 -0.04 15.13 -13.79
N ARG A 472 1.08 14.69 -14.36
CA ARG A 472 1.13 14.01 -15.65
C ARG A 472 1.30 12.51 -15.45
N VAL A 473 0.29 11.72 -15.84
CA VAL A 473 0.28 10.26 -15.81
C VAL A 473 0.51 9.77 -17.24
N LYS A 474 1.72 9.33 -17.55
CA LYS A 474 2.15 9.11 -18.94
C LYS A 474 2.80 7.75 -19.21
N ASP A 475 2.39 7.07 -20.27
CA ASP A 475 3.05 5.84 -20.77
C ASP A 475 3.16 4.72 -19.70
N ASN A 476 2.22 4.66 -18.75
CA ASN A 476 2.20 3.59 -17.75
C ASN A 476 1.44 2.37 -18.30
N THR A 477 1.84 1.18 -17.87
CA THR A 477 1.10 -0.07 -18.11
C THR A 477 0.43 -0.50 -16.82
N VAL A 478 -0.90 -0.62 -16.80
CA VAL A 478 -1.66 -0.98 -15.59
C VAL A 478 -2.62 -2.14 -15.86
N THR A 479 -2.48 -3.20 -15.08
CA THR A 479 -3.25 -4.44 -15.25
C THR A 479 -3.72 -5.06 -13.93
N ALA A 480 -4.85 -5.77 -14.00
CA ALA A 480 -5.41 -6.57 -12.90
C ALA A 480 -5.70 -5.78 -11.59
N THR A 481 -5.87 -4.47 -11.67
CA THR A 481 -6.33 -3.63 -10.55
C THR A 481 -7.85 -3.47 -10.59
N ASP A 482 -8.49 -2.79 -9.62
CA ASP A 482 -9.92 -2.47 -9.76
C ASP A 482 -10.16 -1.40 -10.83
N SER A 483 -9.43 -0.31 -10.71
CA SER A 483 -9.41 0.81 -11.66
C SER A 483 -7.99 1.02 -12.16
N GLY A 484 -7.80 1.14 -13.47
CA GLY A 484 -6.47 1.41 -14.03
C GLY A 484 -5.93 2.75 -13.54
N VAL A 485 -6.61 3.83 -13.90
CA VAL A 485 -6.38 5.19 -13.37
C VAL A 485 -7.65 5.67 -12.67
N HIS A 486 -7.55 6.08 -11.41
CA HIS A 486 -8.64 6.64 -10.62
C HIS A 486 -8.35 8.10 -10.27
N ILE A 487 -9.29 8.98 -10.61
CA ILE A 487 -9.27 10.41 -10.29
C ILE A 487 -10.44 10.71 -9.37
N HIS A 488 -10.16 11.02 -8.10
CA HIS A 488 -11.15 11.45 -7.11
C HIS A 488 -11.02 12.95 -6.84
N ASN A 489 -12.04 13.74 -7.21
CA ASN A 489 -12.07 15.20 -7.04
C ASN A 489 -10.82 15.96 -7.57
N GLY A 490 -10.10 15.38 -8.54
CA GLY A 490 -8.90 15.96 -9.16
C GLY A 490 -9.18 16.71 -10.47
N PHE A 491 -8.38 17.73 -10.75
CA PHE A 491 -8.56 18.67 -11.87
C PHE A 491 -7.23 19.02 -12.54
N ASN A 492 -7.25 19.57 -13.76
CA ASN A 492 -6.04 19.96 -14.49
C ASN A 492 -4.97 18.85 -14.59
N LEU A 493 -5.39 17.59 -14.66
CA LEU A 493 -4.53 16.41 -14.82
C LEU A 493 -4.30 16.11 -16.30
N ARG A 494 -3.20 15.42 -16.61
CA ARG A 494 -2.93 14.87 -17.94
C ARG A 494 -2.71 13.37 -17.85
N VAL A 495 -3.61 12.59 -18.44
CA VAL A 495 -3.54 11.13 -18.53
C VAL A 495 -3.29 10.77 -19.99
N GLU A 496 -2.04 10.46 -20.33
CA GLU A 496 -1.56 10.41 -21.70
C GLU A 496 -0.84 9.09 -22.04
N GLY A 497 -1.17 8.45 -23.17
CA GLY A 497 -0.34 7.33 -23.67
C GLY A 497 -0.33 6.05 -22.81
N ASN A 498 -1.20 5.94 -21.80
CA ASN A 498 -1.20 4.79 -20.89
C ASN A 498 -1.84 3.56 -21.55
N THR A 499 -1.34 2.37 -21.21
CA THR A 499 -1.94 1.08 -21.59
C THR A 499 -2.62 0.47 -20.37
N LEU A 500 -3.95 0.50 -20.36
CA LEU A 500 -4.78 0.05 -19.25
C LEU A 500 -5.55 -1.19 -19.71
N THR A 501 -5.27 -2.35 -19.12
CA THR A 501 -5.77 -3.64 -19.63
C THR A 501 -6.30 -4.52 -18.50
N ASP A 502 -7.48 -5.12 -18.70
CA ASP A 502 -8.05 -6.15 -17.81
C ASP A 502 -8.18 -5.73 -16.34
N ASN A 503 -8.36 -4.43 -16.10
CA ASN A 503 -8.73 -3.93 -14.78
C ASN A 503 -10.20 -4.29 -14.47
N ARG A 504 -10.48 -4.71 -13.23
CA ARG A 504 -11.66 -5.48 -12.82
C ARG A 504 -12.98 -4.72 -12.88
N ARG A 505 -12.95 -3.39 -12.79
CA ARG A 505 -14.16 -2.54 -12.89
C ARG A 505 -14.13 -1.63 -14.09
N ASN A 506 -13.02 -0.91 -14.26
CA ASN A 506 -12.90 0.10 -15.29
C ASN A 506 -11.43 0.37 -15.61
N GLN A 507 -11.15 0.89 -16.80
CA GLN A 507 -9.79 1.32 -17.15
C GLN A 507 -9.51 2.71 -16.58
N ILE A 508 -10.46 3.63 -16.72
CA ILE A 508 -10.39 4.97 -16.14
C ILE A 508 -11.62 5.22 -15.28
N TYR A 509 -11.43 5.68 -14.05
CA TYR A 509 -12.48 6.03 -13.11
C TYR A 509 -12.39 7.49 -12.70
N PHE A 510 -13.45 8.24 -12.94
CA PHE A 510 -13.66 9.55 -12.35
C PHE A 510 -14.70 9.43 -11.26
N SER A 511 -14.37 9.92 -10.07
CA SER A 511 -15.34 10.01 -8.99
C SER A 511 -15.36 11.41 -8.39
N PHE A 512 -16.58 11.94 -8.22
CA PHE A 512 -16.84 13.24 -7.64
C PHE A 512 -17.95 13.13 -6.62
N GLY A 513 -17.71 13.54 -5.38
CA GLY A 513 -18.81 13.43 -4.42
C GLY A 513 -18.74 14.29 -3.19
N HIS A 514 -17.99 15.38 -3.25
CA HIS A 514 -18.25 16.54 -2.42
C HIS A 514 -17.55 17.75 -3.05
N ARG A 515 -18.14 18.93 -2.88
CA ARG A 515 -17.53 20.19 -3.32
C ARG A 515 -16.69 20.76 -2.17
N ARG A 516 -15.39 20.93 -2.40
CA ARG A 516 -14.50 21.77 -1.58
C ARG A 516 -13.99 22.93 -2.43
N PRO A 517 -13.59 24.07 -1.83
CA PRO A 517 -12.89 25.11 -2.58
C PRO A 517 -11.70 24.52 -3.34
N GLY A 518 -11.66 24.72 -4.66
CA GLY A 518 -10.63 24.15 -5.54
C GLY A 518 -10.91 22.73 -6.05
N ALA A 519 -11.83 21.97 -5.46
CA ALA A 519 -12.19 20.63 -5.95
C ALA A 519 -13.16 20.71 -7.13
N GLU A 520 -12.67 20.41 -8.32
CA GLU A 520 -13.46 20.22 -9.53
C GLU A 520 -12.94 18.97 -10.28
N LEU A 521 -13.66 18.50 -11.28
CA LEU A 521 -13.12 17.56 -12.27
C LEU A 521 -12.76 18.25 -13.59
N THR A 522 -12.62 19.58 -13.58
CA THR A 522 -12.44 20.39 -14.79
C THR A 522 -10.99 20.38 -15.28
N GLY A 523 -10.79 20.65 -16.58
CA GLY A 523 -9.45 20.84 -17.16
C GLY A 523 -8.59 19.58 -17.27
N ASN A 524 -9.09 18.42 -16.83
CA ASN A 524 -8.44 17.14 -17.05
C ASN A 524 -8.38 16.81 -18.55
N ARG A 525 -7.29 16.19 -18.98
CA ARG A 525 -7.09 15.75 -20.36
C ARG A 525 -6.73 14.27 -20.38
N VAL A 526 -7.54 13.47 -21.08
CA VAL A 526 -7.35 12.03 -21.22
C VAL A 526 -7.12 11.73 -22.69
N ILE A 527 -5.87 11.50 -23.08
CA ILE A 527 -5.46 11.55 -24.49
C ILE A 527 -4.55 10.39 -24.86
N ASP A 528 -4.73 9.82 -26.06
CA ASP A 528 -3.81 8.83 -26.64
C ASP A 528 -3.65 7.54 -25.79
N ASN A 529 -4.60 7.22 -24.89
CA ASN A 529 -4.53 6.01 -24.05
C ASN A 529 -5.08 4.79 -24.81
N THR A 530 -4.52 3.62 -24.53
CA THR A 530 -5.08 2.33 -24.99
C THR A 530 -5.83 1.66 -23.84
N LEU A 531 -7.13 1.47 -24.01
CA LEU A 531 -8.04 0.92 -22.99
C LEU A 531 -8.56 -0.43 -23.46
N SER A 532 -8.08 -1.52 -22.86
CA SER A 532 -8.51 -2.88 -23.20
C SER A 532 -9.39 -3.46 -22.10
N TYR A 533 -10.62 -3.85 -22.43
CA TYR A 533 -11.60 -4.31 -21.42
C TYR A 533 -12.63 -5.28 -21.99
N GLY A 534 -13.05 -6.22 -21.14
CA GLY A 534 -14.14 -7.16 -21.41
C GLY A 534 -15.49 -6.68 -20.88
N PRO A 535 -16.56 -7.48 -21.03
CA PRO A 535 -17.92 -7.06 -20.70
C PRO A 535 -18.21 -7.05 -19.18
N GLY A 536 -17.30 -7.61 -18.36
CA GLY A 536 -17.33 -7.48 -16.90
C GLY A 536 -16.68 -6.19 -16.37
N SER A 537 -16.15 -5.34 -17.24
CA SER A 537 -15.44 -4.10 -16.94
C SER A 537 -15.89 -2.98 -17.89
N LEU A 538 -15.44 -1.75 -17.64
CA LEU A 538 -15.78 -0.55 -18.41
C LEU A 538 -14.51 0.10 -18.98
N GLY A 539 -14.65 0.83 -20.09
CA GLY A 539 -13.59 1.72 -20.57
C GLY A 539 -13.41 2.87 -19.60
N VAL A 540 -14.40 3.76 -19.56
CA VAL A 540 -14.46 4.91 -18.67
C VAL A 540 -15.71 4.83 -17.79
N GLU A 541 -15.53 5.01 -16.48
CA GLU A 541 -16.62 5.16 -15.52
C GLU A 541 -16.54 6.54 -14.86
N ILE A 542 -17.68 7.25 -14.82
CA ILE A 542 -17.81 8.58 -14.21
C ILE A 542 -18.95 8.53 -13.20
N VAL A 543 -18.61 8.67 -11.91
CA VAL A 543 -19.57 8.67 -10.81
C VAL A 543 -19.57 10.04 -10.14
N SER A 544 -20.67 10.79 -10.23
CA SER A 544 -20.77 12.13 -9.63
C SER A 544 -22.03 12.32 -8.81
N GLN A 545 -21.93 12.78 -7.56
CA GLN A 545 -23.13 13.22 -6.80
C GLN A 545 -23.81 14.46 -7.40
N TYR A 546 -23.09 15.22 -8.23
CA TYR A 546 -23.57 16.48 -8.77
C TYR A 546 -23.79 16.32 -10.28
N PRO A 547 -25.05 16.39 -10.75
CA PRO A 547 -25.34 16.27 -12.17
C PRO A 547 -24.66 17.38 -12.98
N GLY A 548 -24.10 17.04 -14.15
CA GLY A 548 -23.51 18.00 -15.08
C GLY A 548 -22.11 18.50 -14.73
N VAL A 549 -21.41 17.86 -13.78
CA VAL A 549 -19.98 18.11 -13.54
C VAL A 549 -19.19 17.81 -14.80
N ARG A 550 -18.40 18.79 -15.25
CA ARG A 550 -17.43 18.60 -16.33
C ARG A 550 -16.24 17.85 -15.75
N HIS A 551 -15.81 16.81 -16.45
CA HIS A 551 -14.83 15.82 -15.98
C HIS A 551 -13.51 15.86 -16.76
N GLY A 552 -13.46 16.63 -17.85
CA GLY A 552 -12.29 16.78 -18.71
C GLY A 552 -12.63 16.59 -20.18
N ASP A 553 -11.59 16.62 -20.99
CA ASP A 553 -11.65 16.35 -22.43
C ASP A 553 -10.95 15.03 -22.74
N PHE A 554 -11.66 14.17 -23.45
CA PHE A 554 -11.17 12.91 -24.00
C PHE A 554 -10.91 13.07 -25.49
N ASP A 555 -9.74 12.67 -25.97
CA ASP A 555 -9.42 12.70 -27.39
C ASP A 555 -8.40 11.61 -27.77
N ARG A 556 -8.52 11.07 -28.99
CA ARG A 556 -7.59 10.06 -29.55
C ARG A 556 -7.35 8.84 -28.65
N ASN A 557 -8.29 8.44 -27.80
CA ASN A 557 -8.10 7.19 -27.05
C ASN A 557 -8.52 5.98 -27.91
N HIS A 558 -7.83 4.86 -27.69
CA HIS A 558 -7.98 3.60 -28.42
C HIS A 558 -8.71 2.58 -27.54
N TYR A 559 -10.00 2.39 -27.79
CA TYR A 559 -10.86 1.45 -27.07
C TYR A 559 -10.79 0.05 -27.70
N ARG A 560 -10.19 -0.91 -27.00
CA ARG A 560 -10.08 -2.31 -27.40
C ARG A 560 -11.03 -3.16 -26.55
N ALA A 561 -12.30 -3.18 -26.95
CA ALA A 561 -13.35 -3.85 -26.20
C ALA A 561 -13.59 -5.29 -26.70
N HIS A 562 -14.05 -6.14 -25.79
CA HIS A 562 -14.54 -7.47 -26.12
C HIS A 562 -15.94 -7.67 -25.53
N GLY A 563 -16.91 -8.11 -26.34
CA GLY A 563 -18.28 -8.41 -25.88
C GLY A 563 -19.12 -7.19 -25.49
N THR A 564 -18.67 -5.98 -25.77
CA THR A 564 -19.38 -4.73 -25.46
C THR A 564 -19.08 -3.65 -26.50
N GLN A 565 -20.03 -2.74 -26.69
CA GLN A 565 -19.91 -1.55 -27.53
C GLN A 565 -19.85 -0.24 -26.71
N ALA A 566 -19.86 -0.35 -25.38
CA ALA A 566 -19.78 0.81 -24.51
C ALA A 566 -18.34 1.30 -24.34
N VAL A 567 -18.15 2.62 -24.39
CA VAL A 567 -16.88 3.30 -24.09
C VAL A 567 -16.92 4.04 -22.76
N ALA A 568 -18.08 4.59 -22.38
CA ALA A 568 -18.25 5.36 -21.16
C ALA A 568 -19.57 5.02 -20.45
N TYR A 569 -19.55 5.12 -19.12
CA TYR A 569 -20.69 4.99 -18.24
C TYR A 569 -20.73 6.18 -17.26
N GLU A 570 -21.85 6.90 -17.23
CA GLU A 570 -22.08 8.04 -16.34
C GLU A 570 -23.22 7.70 -15.36
N THR A 571 -22.98 7.88 -14.06
CA THR A 571 -24.00 7.69 -13.02
C THR A 571 -23.82 8.65 -11.85
N GLU A 572 -24.91 8.84 -11.10
CA GLU A 572 -24.83 9.35 -9.74
C GLU A 572 -24.38 8.25 -8.76
N ARG A 573 -24.01 8.63 -7.53
CA ARG A 573 -23.62 7.62 -6.53
C ARG A 573 -24.78 6.63 -6.32
N PRO A 574 -24.50 5.31 -6.34
CA PRO A 574 -25.53 4.31 -6.10
C PRO A 574 -26.31 4.57 -4.81
N GLY A 575 -27.64 4.52 -4.89
CA GLY A 575 -28.56 4.83 -3.79
C GLY A 575 -28.96 6.30 -3.67
N THR A 576 -28.37 7.20 -4.47
CA THR A 576 -28.67 8.65 -4.48
C THR A 576 -29.16 9.14 -5.82
N GLU A 577 -29.39 8.24 -6.78
CA GLU A 577 -29.69 8.59 -8.16
C GLU A 577 -31.02 9.34 -8.29
N THR A 578 -30.96 10.60 -8.72
CA THR A 578 -32.09 11.44 -9.11
C THR A 578 -32.39 11.36 -10.60
N ARG A 579 -31.45 10.82 -11.38
CA ARG A 579 -31.51 10.66 -12.84
C ARG A 579 -31.11 9.26 -13.24
N SER A 580 -31.61 8.81 -14.38
CA SER A 580 -31.19 7.53 -14.95
C SER A 580 -29.74 7.64 -15.42
N PRO A 581 -28.88 6.66 -15.07
CA PRO A 581 -27.53 6.61 -15.59
C PRO A 581 -27.53 6.44 -17.11
N ALA A 582 -26.42 6.81 -17.74
CA ALA A 582 -26.25 6.75 -19.18
C ALA A 582 -25.03 5.91 -19.54
N MET A 583 -25.16 5.10 -20.58
CA MET A 583 -24.04 4.37 -21.16
C MET A 583 -23.90 4.78 -22.63
N PHE A 584 -22.66 4.96 -23.08
CA PHE A 584 -22.36 5.55 -24.38
C PHE A 584 -21.58 4.59 -25.27
N THR A 585 -22.02 4.47 -26.52
CA THR A 585 -21.16 4.05 -27.62
C THR A 585 -20.23 5.21 -28.01
N LEU A 586 -19.16 4.93 -28.77
CA LEU A 586 -18.24 5.97 -29.24
C LEU A 586 -18.95 7.07 -30.04
N GLU A 587 -19.84 6.69 -30.97
CA GLU A 587 -20.61 7.64 -31.79
C GLU A 587 -21.51 8.55 -30.96
N ARG A 588 -22.15 7.98 -29.94
CA ARG A 588 -23.03 8.74 -29.04
C ARG A 588 -22.24 9.67 -28.14
N TRP A 589 -21.12 9.21 -27.60
CA TRP A 589 -20.28 10.05 -26.75
C TRP A 589 -19.74 11.28 -27.49
N ARG A 590 -19.41 11.11 -28.77
CA ARG A 590 -19.09 12.21 -29.69
C ARG A 590 -20.23 13.18 -29.89
N SER A 591 -21.39 12.67 -30.33
CA SER A 591 -22.51 13.53 -30.74
C SER A 591 -23.21 14.22 -29.57
N GLU A 592 -23.33 13.56 -28.42
CA GLU A 592 -24.07 14.09 -27.26
C GLU A 592 -23.21 14.75 -26.18
N ARG A 593 -21.92 14.40 -26.09
CA ARG A 593 -21.00 14.96 -25.08
C ARG A 593 -19.83 15.73 -25.67
N GLY A 594 -19.60 15.68 -26.99
CA GLY A 594 -18.45 16.30 -27.63
C GLY A 594 -17.12 15.65 -27.24
N GLN A 595 -17.16 14.39 -26.79
CA GLN A 595 -15.98 13.65 -26.33
C GLN A 595 -15.45 12.72 -27.42
N GLU A 596 -14.15 12.42 -27.40
CA GLU A 596 -13.48 11.54 -28.36
C GLU A 596 -13.60 11.95 -29.84
N PRO A 597 -13.42 13.23 -30.22
CA PRO A 597 -13.57 13.63 -31.63
C PRO A 597 -12.68 12.82 -32.58
N HIS A 598 -11.50 12.37 -32.12
CA HIS A 598 -10.57 11.55 -32.90
C HIS A 598 -10.27 10.17 -32.29
N GLY A 599 -11.05 9.70 -31.30
CA GLY A 599 -10.88 8.37 -30.73
C GLY A 599 -11.16 7.21 -31.71
N GLU A 600 -10.87 5.98 -31.31
CA GLU A 600 -11.28 4.81 -32.10
C GLU A 600 -11.70 3.65 -31.20
N MET A 601 -12.65 2.84 -31.69
CA MET A 601 -13.11 1.66 -30.99
C MET A 601 -13.01 0.44 -31.89
N VAL A 602 -12.33 -0.59 -31.39
CA VAL A 602 -12.37 -1.94 -31.92
C VAL A 602 -13.10 -2.80 -30.90
N SER A 603 -14.27 -3.32 -31.27
CA SER A 603 -15.03 -4.27 -30.47
C SER A 603 -15.03 -5.64 -31.14
N THR A 604 -14.63 -6.67 -30.42
CA THR A 604 -14.69 -8.06 -30.90
C THR A 604 -15.64 -8.89 -30.03
N ALA A 605 -16.11 -10.03 -30.52
CA ALA A 605 -16.94 -10.92 -29.71
C ALA A 605 -16.14 -11.51 -28.54
N THR A 606 -16.78 -11.71 -27.39
CA THR A 606 -16.16 -12.43 -26.26
C THR A 606 -15.74 -13.83 -26.74
N PRO A 607 -14.46 -14.23 -26.57
CA PRO A 607 -14.05 -15.60 -26.82
C PRO A 607 -14.92 -16.54 -25.99
N ARG A 608 -15.51 -17.58 -26.60
CA ARG A 608 -16.31 -18.57 -25.87
C ARG A 608 -15.38 -19.44 -25.03
N PRO A 609 -15.37 -19.35 -23.68
CA PRO A 609 -14.64 -20.31 -22.89
C PRO A 609 -15.36 -21.67 -23.00
N ALA A 610 -14.60 -22.74 -23.17
CA ALA A 610 -15.13 -24.10 -23.14
C ALA A 610 -15.38 -24.52 -21.68
N ILE A 611 -16.34 -23.90 -21.00
CA ILE A 611 -16.70 -24.33 -19.64
C ILE A 611 -17.50 -25.64 -19.73
N VAL A 612 -16.90 -26.75 -19.29
CA VAL A 612 -17.57 -28.04 -19.08
C VAL A 612 -18.38 -27.93 -17.77
N ALA A 613 -19.55 -27.31 -17.85
CA ALA A 613 -20.18 -26.69 -16.67
C ALA A 613 -21.38 -27.41 -16.06
N GLN A 614 -21.59 -27.20 -14.75
CA GLN A 614 -22.92 -27.25 -14.14
C GLN A 614 -23.73 -26.04 -14.65
N ARG A 615 -24.83 -26.29 -15.37
CA ARG A 615 -25.67 -25.23 -15.95
C ARG A 615 -26.88 -24.93 -15.06
N PHE A 616 -26.94 -23.71 -14.57
CA PHE A 616 -28.11 -23.17 -13.89
C PHE A 616 -28.92 -22.35 -14.90
N LYS A 617 -29.92 -22.99 -15.51
CA LYS A 617 -30.90 -22.29 -16.35
C LYS A 617 -32.00 -21.76 -15.45
N THR A 618 -32.21 -20.45 -15.46
CA THR A 618 -33.48 -19.88 -14.99
C THR A 618 -34.49 -20.08 -16.12
N ARG A 619 -35.67 -20.67 -15.84
CA ARG A 619 -36.73 -20.67 -16.87
C ARG A 619 -37.22 -19.23 -16.97
N PHE A 620 -37.46 -18.75 -18.19
CA PHE A 620 -37.92 -17.38 -18.42
C PHE A 620 -39.42 -17.28 -18.16
N ARG A 621 -39.80 -17.38 -16.88
CA ARG A 621 -41.12 -17.08 -16.35
C ARG A 621 -40.95 -16.23 -15.10
N ALA A 622 -41.79 -15.20 -14.95
CA ALA A 622 -41.80 -14.32 -13.78
C ALA A 622 -41.84 -15.08 -12.45
N ASP A 623 -42.42 -16.29 -12.38
CA ASP A 623 -42.46 -17.09 -11.14
C ASP A 623 -41.07 -17.56 -10.64
N ASP A 624 -40.02 -17.46 -11.47
CA ASP A 624 -38.62 -17.72 -11.11
C ASP A 624 -37.84 -16.46 -10.73
N TRP A 625 -38.49 -15.30 -10.76
CA TRP A 625 -37.89 -13.99 -10.50
C TRP A 625 -38.78 -13.12 -9.62
N ASN A 626 -38.21 -12.51 -8.59
CA ASN A 626 -38.92 -11.54 -7.77
C ASN A 626 -38.64 -10.12 -8.25
N ALA A 627 -39.67 -9.28 -8.25
CA ALA A 627 -39.54 -7.85 -8.45
C ALA A 627 -39.40 -7.15 -7.10
N TRP A 628 -38.48 -6.20 -7.00
CA TRP A 628 -38.43 -5.28 -5.87
C TRP A 628 -38.14 -3.86 -6.35
N SER A 629 -38.83 -2.89 -5.79
CA SER A 629 -38.58 -1.47 -6.00
C SER A 629 -38.88 -0.72 -4.70
N PRO A 630 -38.10 0.31 -4.32
CA PRO A 630 -38.27 1.02 -3.05
C PRO A 630 -39.70 1.52 -2.78
N ASP A 631 -40.40 1.96 -3.83
CA ASP A 631 -41.74 2.57 -3.75
C ASP A 631 -42.85 1.67 -4.34
N GLY A 632 -42.52 0.42 -4.66
CA GLY A 632 -43.45 -0.54 -5.28
C GLY A 632 -43.86 -0.22 -6.73
N SER A 633 -43.25 0.78 -7.38
CA SER A 633 -43.65 1.20 -8.74
C SER A 633 -43.01 0.40 -9.87
N GLY A 634 -41.94 -0.35 -9.59
CA GLY A 634 -41.26 -1.19 -10.58
C GLY A 634 -42.05 -2.47 -10.88
N ASN A 635 -42.03 -2.92 -12.13
CA ASN A 635 -42.79 -4.08 -12.57
C ASN A 635 -41.95 -5.12 -13.31
N LEU A 636 -42.42 -6.36 -13.25
CA LEU A 636 -41.85 -7.51 -13.95
C LEU A 636 -42.99 -8.23 -14.69
N ILE A 637 -42.98 -8.20 -16.03
CA ILE A 637 -44.09 -8.71 -16.85
C ILE A 637 -43.60 -9.82 -17.79
N ASN A 638 -44.26 -10.99 -17.75
CA ASN A 638 -44.06 -12.02 -18.76
C ASN A 638 -44.69 -11.58 -20.09
N ARG A 639 -43.89 -11.58 -21.15
CA ARG A 639 -44.35 -11.30 -22.51
C ARG A 639 -44.21 -12.55 -23.36
N GLY A 640 -45.29 -12.96 -24.03
CA GLY A 640 -45.29 -14.11 -24.94
C GLY A 640 -44.55 -13.86 -26.27
N ALA A 641 -44.44 -12.59 -26.68
CA ALA A 641 -43.69 -12.16 -27.86
C ALA A 641 -42.99 -10.83 -27.54
N CYS A 642 -41.70 -10.74 -27.84
CA CYS A 642 -40.86 -9.61 -27.40
C CYS A 642 -40.13 -8.88 -28.53
N GLY A 643 -40.62 -9.07 -29.77
CA GLY A 643 -39.99 -8.56 -30.99
C GLY A 643 -38.71 -9.32 -31.37
N GLY A 644 -38.28 -9.16 -32.63
CA GLY A 644 -37.01 -9.70 -33.13
C GLY A 644 -36.89 -11.23 -33.09
N GLY A 645 -38.01 -11.96 -33.19
CA GLY A 645 -38.02 -13.43 -33.21
C GLY A 645 -37.77 -14.11 -31.86
N VAL A 646 -37.91 -13.39 -30.74
CA VAL A 646 -37.78 -13.95 -29.39
C VAL A 646 -39.16 -14.30 -28.82
N ASP A 647 -39.43 -15.61 -28.74
CA ASP A 647 -40.62 -16.21 -28.14
C ASP A 647 -40.44 -16.29 -26.62
N GLY A 648 -41.04 -15.35 -25.90
CA GLY A 648 -40.96 -15.30 -24.44
C GLY A 648 -39.80 -14.48 -23.90
N CYS A 649 -40.11 -13.47 -23.10
CA CYS A 649 -39.13 -12.71 -22.32
C CYS A 649 -39.79 -12.09 -21.07
N ILE A 650 -38.96 -11.51 -20.22
CA ILE A 650 -39.42 -10.71 -19.09
C ILE A 650 -39.17 -9.25 -19.40
N GLU A 651 -40.20 -8.42 -19.29
CA GLU A 651 -40.07 -6.96 -19.29
C GLU A 651 -39.83 -6.48 -17.86
N LEU A 652 -38.70 -5.79 -17.67
CA LEU A 652 -38.32 -5.07 -16.47
C LEU A 652 -38.59 -3.59 -16.72
N GLY A 653 -39.65 -3.05 -16.12
CA GLY A 653 -39.98 -1.63 -16.23
C GLY A 653 -39.62 -0.89 -14.94
N GLY A 654 -38.72 0.07 -15.04
CA GLY A 654 -38.48 1.05 -14.00
C GLY A 654 -39.68 2.00 -13.91
N GLY A 655 -40.34 2.01 -12.76
CA GLY A 655 -41.47 2.90 -12.49
C GLY A 655 -41.02 4.33 -12.20
N ARG A 656 -41.51 4.89 -11.08
CA ARG A 656 -41.05 6.18 -10.55
C ARG A 656 -39.64 6.10 -9.96
N THR A 657 -39.21 4.90 -9.58
CA THR A 657 -37.87 4.62 -9.08
C THR A 657 -37.27 3.44 -9.87
N VAL A 658 -36.26 2.76 -9.31
CA VAL A 658 -35.61 1.61 -9.94
C VAL A 658 -36.45 0.34 -9.79
N VAL A 659 -36.24 -0.65 -10.65
CA VAL A 659 -36.70 -2.03 -10.45
C VAL A 659 -35.51 -2.97 -10.33
N LEU A 660 -35.55 -3.87 -9.36
CA LEU A 660 -34.65 -5.01 -9.22
C LEU A 660 -35.41 -6.28 -9.63
N ALA A 661 -34.86 -7.04 -10.58
CA ALA A 661 -35.26 -8.41 -10.84
C ALA A 661 -34.26 -9.35 -10.18
N ILE A 662 -34.75 -10.18 -9.27
CA ILE A 662 -33.93 -11.06 -8.43
C ILE A 662 -34.28 -12.50 -8.74
N SER A 663 -33.31 -13.30 -9.21
CA SER A 663 -33.55 -14.70 -9.54
C SER A 663 -33.80 -15.54 -8.28
N ARG A 664 -34.35 -16.74 -8.47
CA ARG A 664 -34.22 -17.81 -7.47
C ARG A 664 -32.75 -18.06 -7.11
N SER A 665 -32.53 -18.54 -5.89
CA SER A 665 -31.21 -18.90 -5.39
C SER A 665 -30.59 -20.05 -6.18
N MET A 666 -29.28 -19.97 -6.37
CA MET A 666 -28.45 -21.01 -6.97
C MET A 666 -27.19 -21.24 -6.12
N PRO A 667 -26.70 -22.48 -6.01
CA PRO A 667 -25.44 -22.75 -5.34
C PRO A 667 -24.26 -22.36 -6.23
N LEU A 668 -23.30 -21.63 -5.68
CA LEU A 668 -22.01 -21.33 -6.30
C LEU A 668 -20.87 -21.75 -5.37
N VAL A 669 -19.83 -22.35 -5.93
CA VAL A 669 -18.63 -22.75 -5.20
C VAL A 669 -17.61 -21.60 -5.24
N PRO A 670 -17.01 -21.18 -4.10
CA PRO A 670 -15.93 -20.20 -4.08
C PRO A 670 -14.73 -20.56 -4.97
N GLY A 671 -14.09 -19.55 -5.57
CA GLY A 671 -12.85 -19.68 -6.34
C GLY A 671 -12.99 -20.21 -7.77
N ARG A 672 -14.20 -20.51 -8.24
CA ARG A 672 -14.50 -21.06 -9.57
C ARG A 672 -14.64 -19.96 -10.62
N ASN A 673 -14.20 -20.25 -11.83
CA ASN A 673 -14.54 -19.41 -12.98
C ASN A 673 -15.95 -19.75 -13.46
N CYS A 674 -16.73 -18.71 -13.72
CA CYS A 674 -18.11 -18.78 -14.14
C CYS A 674 -18.36 -17.82 -15.30
N GLU A 675 -19.44 -18.06 -16.02
CA GLU A 675 -20.01 -17.12 -16.98
C GLU A 675 -21.50 -16.91 -16.69
N LEU A 676 -21.95 -15.65 -16.75
CA LEU A 676 -23.35 -15.28 -16.79
C LEU A 676 -23.69 -14.86 -18.22
N ARG A 677 -24.63 -15.57 -18.84
CA ARG A 677 -25.21 -15.19 -20.13
C ARG A 677 -26.50 -14.44 -19.88
N LEU A 678 -26.79 -13.41 -20.67
CA LEU A 678 -28.08 -12.74 -20.73
C LEU A 678 -28.30 -12.13 -22.11
N ARG A 679 -29.54 -12.15 -22.60
CA ARG A 679 -29.95 -11.35 -23.77
C ARG A 679 -30.80 -10.19 -23.33
N THR A 680 -30.49 -9.00 -23.82
CA THR A 680 -31.20 -7.75 -23.50
C THR A 680 -31.68 -7.05 -24.76
N ARG A 681 -32.80 -6.32 -24.63
CA ARG A 681 -33.31 -5.35 -25.59
C ARG A 681 -33.96 -4.21 -24.80
N SER A 682 -33.86 -2.98 -25.28
CA SER A 682 -34.59 -1.81 -24.77
C SER A 682 -35.00 -0.96 -25.95
N ASP A 683 -36.07 -0.18 -25.84
CA ASP A 683 -36.46 0.68 -26.96
C ASP A 683 -35.49 1.87 -27.09
N ASP A 684 -34.95 2.33 -25.95
CA ASP A 684 -33.90 3.34 -25.94
C ASP A 684 -32.53 2.73 -26.28
N PRO A 685 -31.67 3.48 -27.01
CA PRO A 685 -30.35 3.01 -27.45
C PRO A 685 -29.30 2.94 -26.34
N ASP A 686 -29.61 3.46 -25.15
CA ASP A 686 -28.62 3.70 -24.10
C ASP A 686 -28.96 3.12 -22.73
N THR A 687 -29.91 2.19 -22.64
CA THR A 687 -30.39 1.74 -21.34
C THR A 687 -29.32 0.90 -20.65
N PRO A 688 -28.73 1.37 -19.53
CA PRO A 688 -27.82 0.55 -18.77
C PRO A 688 -28.62 -0.45 -17.92
N VAL A 689 -28.14 -1.69 -17.88
CA VAL A 689 -28.64 -2.72 -16.97
C VAL A 689 -27.51 -3.07 -16.02
N GLN A 690 -27.71 -2.81 -14.73
CA GLN A 690 -26.74 -3.27 -13.74
C GLN A 690 -26.95 -4.77 -13.52
N VAL A 691 -25.86 -5.51 -13.60
CA VAL A 691 -25.85 -6.96 -13.44
C VAL A 691 -24.97 -7.30 -12.24
N ARG A 692 -25.56 -8.01 -11.27
CA ARG A 692 -24.84 -8.50 -10.09
C ARG A 692 -25.11 -9.98 -9.89
N VAL A 693 -24.07 -10.71 -9.47
CA VAL A 693 -24.24 -12.01 -8.82
C VAL A 693 -23.89 -11.79 -7.36
N ARG A 694 -24.83 -12.02 -6.47
CA ARG A 694 -24.72 -11.65 -5.04
C ARG A 694 -25.28 -12.70 -4.10
N ARG A 695 -25.01 -12.54 -2.81
CA ARG A 695 -25.68 -13.32 -1.75
C ARG A 695 -27.18 -13.02 -1.75
N GLY A 696 -27.99 -14.04 -1.52
CA GLY A 696 -29.44 -13.98 -1.31
C GLY A 696 -29.84 -13.72 0.14
N VAL A 697 -28.86 -13.46 1.02
CA VAL A 697 -29.04 -13.11 2.43
C VAL A 697 -28.21 -11.87 2.78
N PRO A 698 -28.63 -11.08 3.78
CA PRO A 698 -27.85 -9.93 4.25
C PRO A 698 -26.39 -10.29 4.56
N PRO A 699 -25.42 -9.42 4.19
CA PRO A 699 -25.58 -8.07 3.65
C PRO A 699 -25.75 -7.98 2.12
N PHE A 700 -26.16 -9.07 1.44
CA PHE A 700 -26.39 -9.08 -0.01
C PHE A 700 -25.18 -8.67 -0.87
N ALA A 701 -23.97 -8.91 -0.36
CA ALA A 701 -22.71 -8.61 -1.02
C ALA A 701 -22.54 -9.37 -2.34
N ALA A 702 -21.80 -8.79 -3.29
CA ALA A 702 -21.42 -9.45 -4.53
C ALA A 702 -20.62 -10.74 -4.26
N VAL A 703 -20.75 -11.72 -5.14
CA VAL A 703 -20.02 -13.00 -5.06
C VAL A 703 -19.10 -13.22 -6.27
N GLY A 704 -18.65 -12.12 -6.89
CA GLY A 704 -17.68 -12.15 -7.99
C GLY A 704 -18.05 -11.31 -9.22
N LEU A 705 -19.33 -10.93 -9.40
CA LEU A 705 -19.76 -10.12 -10.55
C LEU A 705 -20.59 -8.91 -10.10
N THR A 706 -20.16 -7.73 -10.53
CA THR A 706 -20.92 -6.49 -10.50
C THR A 706 -20.45 -5.63 -11.67
N THR A 707 -21.30 -5.42 -12.66
CA THR A 707 -20.99 -4.63 -13.85
C THR A 707 -22.25 -3.96 -14.40
N GLN A 708 -22.10 -3.21 -15.47
CA GLN A 708 -23.16 -2.58 -16.24
C GLN A 708 -23.11 -3.09 -17.68
N VAL A 709 -24.26 -3.42 -18.27
CA VAL A 709 -24.35 -3.81 -19.68
C VAL A 709 -25.22 -2.83 -20.47
N LEU A 710 -24.83 -2.55 -21.71
CA LEU A 710 -25.60 -1.70 -22.61
C LEU A 710 -26.75 -2.51 -23.22
N SER A 711 -27.98 -2.05 -23.03
CA SER A 711 -29.15 -2.53 -23.76
C SER A 711 -29.56 -1.50 -24.81
N GLY A 712 -29.94 -1.99 -25.99
CA GLY A 712 -30.39 -1.16 -27.11
C GLY A 712 -31.57 -1.80 -27.88
N PRO A 713 -32.00 -1.18 -28.99
CA PRO A 713 -33.20 -1.59 -29.76
C PRO A 713 -33.11 -2.99 -30.38
N ALA A 714 -31.90 -3.50 -30.57
CA ALA A 714 -31.66 -4.86 -31.05
C ALA A 714 -31.35 -5.82 -29.89
N TRP A 715 -31.86 -7.05 -30.00
CA TRP A 715 -31.51 -8.12 -29.07
C TRP A 715 -30.02 -8.42 -29.11
N THR A 716 -29.34 -8.22 -28.00
CA THR A 716 -27.91 -8.46 -27.86
C THR A 716 -27.64 -9.52 -26.81
N GLU A 717 -26.85 -10.54 -27.15
CA GLU A 717 -26.35 -11.52 -26.17
C GLU A 717 -25.06 -10.98 -25.53
N THR A 718 -25.03 -10.95 -24.20
CA THR A 718 -23.83 -10.62 -23.42
C THR A 718 -23.40 -11.84 -22.63
N VAL A 719 -22.09 -12.13 -22.67
CA VAL A 719 -21.44 -13.18 -21.87
C VAL A 719 -20.51 -12.51 -20.88
N LEU A 720 -20.82 -12.61 -19.59
CA LEU A 720 -20.10 -11.96 -18.49
C LEU A 720 -19.25 -12.99 -17.74
N PRO A 721 -17.94 -13.06 -18.01
CA PRO A 721 -17.05 -13.92 -17.22
C PRO A 721 -16.85 -13.32 -15.82
N PHE A 722 -16.79 -14.17 -14.81
CA PHE A 722 -16.45 -13.77 -13.44
C PHE A 722 -15.85 -14.93 -12.66
N ARG A 723 -15.07 -14.62 -11.62
CA ARG A 723 -14.56 -15.61 -10.67
C ARG A 723 -15.27 -15.45 -9.33
N THR A 724 -15.78 -16.55 -8.78
CA THR A 724 -16.47 -16.50 -7.49
C THR A 724 -15.49 -16.22 -6.34
N ASN A 725 -15.90 -15.35 -5.42
CA ASN A 725 -15.10 -15.03 -4.24
C ASN A 725 -15.49 -15.91 -3.03
N ALA A 726 -14.89 -15.66 -1.86
CA ALA A 726 -15.14 -16.40 -0.63
C ALA A 726 -16.59 -16.29 -0.09
N LEU A 727 -17.37 -15.30 -0.57
CA LEU A 727 -18.76 -15.09 -0.18
C LEU A 727 -19.75 -15.96 -0.97
N ALA A 728 -19.28 -16.68 -2.00
CA ALA A 728 -20.11 -17.62 -2.74
C ALA A 728 -20.57 -18.79 -1.85
N GLY A 729 -21.79 -19.28 -2.10
CA GLY A 729 -22.38 -20.36 -1.31
C GLY A 729 -23.71 -20.85 -1.88
N SER A 730 -24.50 -21.54 -1.05
CA SER A 730 -25.75 -22.21 -1.47
C SER A 730 -26.89 -21.24 -1.84
N GLN A 731 -26.77 -19.96 -1.50
CA GLN A 731 -27.82 -18.95 -1.67
C GLN A 731 -27.38 -17.78 -2.55
N ALA A 732 -26.57 -17.99 -3.59
CA ALA A 732 -26.26 -16.93 -4.55
C ALA A 732 -27.45 -16.63 -5.46
N GLN A 733 -27.58 -15.40 -5.96
CA GLN A 733 -28.68 -14.96 -6.83
C GLN A 733 -28.16 -14.01 -7.90
N ILE A 734 -28.83 -13.96 -9.05
CA ILE A 734 -28.65 -12.91 -10.06
C ILE A 734 -29.57 -11.76 -9.70
N GLU A 735 -29.05 -10.54 -9.74
CA GLU A 735 -29.82 -9.31 -9.64
C GLU A 735 -29.58 -8.48 -10.91
N LEU A 736 -30.69 -8.07 -11.53
CA LEU A 736 -30.71 -7.11 -12.62
C LEU A 736 -31.40 -5.85 -12.13
N LYS A 737 -30.77 -4.68 -12.29
CA LYS A 737 -31.38 -3.38 -11.96
C LYS A 737 -31.57 -2.56 -13.21
N VAL A 738 -32.79 -2.04 -13.38
CA VAL A 738 -33.17 -1.07 -14.41
C VAL A 738 -33.64 0.21 -13.73
N SER A 739 -33.19 1.35 -14.24
CA SER A 739 -33.46 2.66 -13.65
C SER A 739 -34.85 3.19 -13.98
N GLN A 740 -35.27 4.24 -13.26
CA GLN A 740 -36.58 4.87 -13.42
C GLN A 740 -36.92 5.22 -14.88
N ALA A 741 -38.20 5.06 -15.23
CA ALA A 741 -38.78 5.34 -16.54
C ALA A 741 -38.09 4.67 -17.75
N ARG A 742 -37.33 3.60 -17.53
CA ARG A 742 -36.73 2.78 -18.60
C ARG A 742 -37.33 1.38 -18.58
N SER A 743 -37.42 0.76 -19.76
CA SER A 743 -37.87 -0.62 -19.90
C SER A 743 -36.83 -1.47 -20.62
N VAL A 744 -36.57 -2.66 -20.08
CA VAL A 744 -35.65 -3.63 -20.67
C VAL A 744 -36.35 -4.98 -20.75
N TRP A 745 -36.26 -5.61 -21.91
CA TRP A 745 -36.67 -6.98 -22.14
C TRP A 745 -35.45 -7.89 -21.99
N VAL A 746 -35.58 -8.92 -21.15
CA VAL A 746 -34.51 -9.88 -20.87
C VAL A 746 -34.96 -11.29 -21.23
N ALA A 747 -34.09 -12.01 -21.93
CA ALA A 747 -34.30 -13.39 -22.34
C ALA A 747 -33.02 -14.23 -22.15
N GLN A 748 -33.17 -15.55 -22.08
CA GLN A 748 -32.07 -16.53 -22.19
C GLN A 748 -30.89 -16.33 -21.20
N THR A 749 -31.16 -15.92 -19.96
CA THR A 749 -30.18 -15.89 -18.86
C THR A 749 -29.80 -17.28 -18.36
N SER A 750 -28.50 -17.49 -18.15
CA SER A 750 -27.98 -18.71 -17.51
C SER A 750 -26.64 -18.47 -16.85
N VAL A 751 -26.35 -19.21 -15.79
CA VAL A 751 -25.01 -19.27 -15.18
C VAL A 751 -24.39 -20.64 -15.42
N ALA A 752 -23.12 -20.65 -15.79
CA ALA A 752 -22.31 -21.85 -15.97
C ALA A 752 -20.98 -21.67 -15.25
N CYS A 753 -20.56 -22.65 -14.46
CA CYS A 753 -19.30 -22.64 -13.71
C CYS A 753 -18.51 -23.93 -13.90
N GLU A 754 -17.18 -23.84 -13.78
CA GLU A 754 -16.22 -24.96 -13.79
C GLU A 754 -16.36 -25.95 -12.62
#